data_AF-A0A7G9FN83-F1
#
_entry.id   AF-A0A7G9FN83-F1
#
_cell.length_a   1.000
_cell.length_b   1.000
_cell.length_c   1.000
_cell.angle_alpha   90.00
_cell.angle_beta   90.00
_cell.angle_gamma   90.00
#
_symmetry.space_group_name_H-M   'P 1'
#
loop_
_entity.id
_entity.type
_entity.pdbx_description
1 polymer ?
#
loop_
_entity_poly.entity_id
_entity_poly.type
_entity_poly.pdbx_seq_one_letter_code
_entity_poly.pdbx_strand_id
1 'polypeptide(L)'
;MLHRRYGSGVSVNVRYGRRILAILLAGILFITNWGMNNAQTMARASDAKDYANVVVFAYFKGDAEGASYFQTNRAKILGLYDGAKNRSFTNYLSAVSYGKLRVKNYFPQDDGTTLSACALSVTEASVQAGGNMDTTIVSEILANIPALSGQVLDYDGDGYIDNLTVIMKSERESQTSGNSLVAHHAFYPTDKNLRYGGKEVGHYNMINTPQFLGAGNTTMAQESGVLAHEFLHGLGFPDLYTSDGTYPVGNWDIMGGADYGMSYPLAYMRMKVGGWLMLDTVTTSQTLTLDTQDKQDGHPAYILKSPLNEQELFVVEFRKKDTGLDSYDRFIGGSGVIVYRINPAVEGLSNLYGQTGVYVFRPQPGQTGYSQMAESVYKAYLSKEEGRTTIGKSDLSAGLSDGALTFSDGTNSGIVISEVGSAKGSQITLKVDFPKVSDSAKWTDCGFASVAGNSKNAWNQIAMTLCGQKPYVLTYTKDDAALTLYSCEQDTWKKLYQQKISENYGNEVKLCAYNGLFYFAYADAAGIEIEKLDASCSRVTEKQTIAGAADFDMQAGADGVYLVYTQNNTTAYARCFKAGSLSVTTNLGSYYTTAGTNHFAGQPKLLSIGSSMYASIRNTGTMAVHTFCLDANGNHKEVSDAATKGSTYGMATDGKNLYVATCSEGILVNRYDGKAWHCSKMKDGTISDVVPVCRQGTLFVLTSGAYTGTTNLYRYDVANDQFAQEGVSLDSYSTSQTICAADGTLYVSYLRGADKTFVIKKKSVTVTPAPEPTPDPGTNPDPGTNPDPETNPEPGTGGETTTTTEAATTTTEAPTPTPTPTPTPTPPPTPVVTPDVTVSYRTHIQTFGWENTWRQNGMMSGTSGKAKRLEGIEIKVSGNSGIGIQYTTHCQSYGWLPWSANGDMNGTQGEAKRLEAIKIQLTGSDKDKYDVYYRVHAQSYGWLGWAANGAPAGTAGYAKRLEGIQIVVVKKGAGFNRNMQGIASQFANAFYAAPGQSMNPQIAGADSPNVTYRTHVQSYGWQGWKYNGAMSGTSGQAKRLEGIEIKLTNAPYSGGICYTTHVQSYGWQEPTNNPSAWRRNGTMSGTSGQAKRLEAICIALTGDMQRHYDVYYRVHAQSFGWLGWAKNGAPAGTAGYAKRLEGIEIRLVPKGQAAPGSTARSYISAY
;
A
#
# COMPACT_ATOMS: atom_id res chain seq x y z
N MET A 1 -22.63 -17.59 -31.08
CA MET A 1 -23.03 -16.18 -31.30
C MET A 1 -23.95 -15.78 -30.17
N LEU A 2 -23.70 -14.67 -29.46
CA LEU A 2 -24.71 -13.80 -28.85
C LEU A 2 -24.01 -12.64 -28.12
N HIS A 3 -23.99 -11.45 -28.72
CA HIS A 3 -23.62 -10.22 -28.04
C HIS A 3 -24.88 -9.40 -27.76
N ARG A 4 -25.02 -8.84 -26.56
CA ARG A 4 -25.23 -7.37 -26.37
C ARG A 4 -25.35 -6.95 -24.90
N ARG A 5 -24.97 -5.69 -24.69
CA ARG A 5 -25.12 -4.84 -23.49
C ARG A 5 -26.46 -5.02 -22.76
N TYR A 6 -26.42 -4.98 -21.42
CA TYR A 6 -26.90 -3.85 -20.60
C TYR A 6 -26.13 -3.85 -19.26
N GLY A 7 -25.97 -2.74 -18.51
CA GLY A 7 -26.37 -1.37 -18.83
C GLY A 7 -27.46 -0.75 -17.94
N SER A 8 -27.60 -1.18 -16.68
CA SER A 8 -28.57 -0.59 -15.73
C SER A 8 -28.07 -0.62 -14.28
N GLY A 9 -27.38 0.44 -13.86
CA GLY A 9 -27.09 0.67 -12.44
C GLY A 9 -28.28 1.32 -11.73
N VAL A 10 -28.74 0.73 -10.62
CA VAL A 10 -29.71 1.34 -9.70
C VAL A 10 -29.15 1.32 -8.29
N SER A 11 -29.11 2.50 -7.65
CA SER A 11 -28.32 2.75 -6.45
C SER A 11 -29.03 2.30 -5.16
N VAL A 12 -28.60 1.17 -4.56
CA VAL A 12 -29.05 0.72 -3.22
C VAL A 12 -27.87 0.52 -2.27
N ASN A 13 -27.02 1.55 -2.13
CA ASN A 13 -25.70 1.40 -1.50
C ASN A 13 -25.45 2.32 -0.28
N VAL A 14 -26.39 2.31 0.69
CA VAL A 14 -26.23 2.99 2.00
C VAL A 14 -26.66 2.10 3.18
N ARG A 15 -26.16 0.85 3.21
CA ARG A 15 -26.10 -0.01 4.43
C ARG A 15 -25.28 -1.31 4.23
N TYR A 16 -25.29 -1.88 3.03
CA TYR A 16 -24.73 -3.22 2.76
C TYR A 16 -23.19 -3.32 2.79
N GLY A 17 -22.47 -2.22 2.58
CA GLY A 17 -20.98 -2.15 2.61
C GLY A 17 -20.29 -2.46 3.95
N ARG A 18 -20.97 -3.12 4.91
CA ARG A 18 -20.39 -3.61 6.17
C ARG A 18 -20.05 -5.09 6.19
N ARG A 19 -20.67 -5.94 5.35
CA ARG A 19 -20.42 -7.41 5.36
C ARG A 19 -19.40 -7.86 4.33
N ILE A 20 -19.42 -7.29 3.13
CA ILE A 20 -18.29 -7.35 2.20
C ILE A 20 -17.00 -6.94 2.93
N LEU A 21 -17.06 -5.91 3.78
CA LEU A 21 -15.92 -5.44 4.57
C LEU A 21 -15.37 -6.48 5.56
N ALA A 22 -16.11 -7.50 6.00
CA ALA A 22 -15.58 -8.51 6.92
C ALA A 22 -14.67 -9.51 6.20
N ILE A 23 -15.13 -10.06 5.06
CA ILE A 23 -14.37 -11.01 4.25
C ILE A 23 -13.30 -10.29 3.42
N LEU A 24 -13.60 -9.11 2.86
CA LEU A 24 -12.57 -8.23 2.29
C LEU A 24 -11.62 -7.65 3.34
N LEU A 25 -11.90 -7.64 4.65
CA LEU A 25 -10.84 -7.31 5.63
C LEU A 25 -9.78 -8.41 5.68
N ALA A 26 -10.16 -9.69 5.59
CA ALA A 26 -9.19 -10.78 5.38
C ALA A 26 -8.48 -10.68 4.02
N GLY A 27 -9.17 -10.17 2.99
CA GLY A 27 -8.58 -9.81 1.70
C GLY A 27 -7.51 -8.70 1.78
N ILE A 28 -7.89 -7.55 2.34
CA ILE A 28 -7.20 -6.24 2.25
C ILE A 28 -6.12 -6.05 3.32
N LEU A 29 -6.22 -6.70 4.49
CA LEU A 29 -5.15 -6.69 5.52
C LEU A 29 -3.80 -7.24 5.02
N PHE A 30 -3.80 -7.96 3.90
CA PHE A 30 -2.60 -8.49 3.24
C PHE A 30 -1.99 -7.57 2.18
N ILE A 31 -2.70 -6.53 1.71
CA ILE A 31 -2.26 -5.72 0.55
C ILE A 31 -1.55 -4.42 0.98
N THR A 32 -1.77 -3.95 2.21
CA THR A 32 -1.25 -2.66 2.71
C THR A 32 -0.16 -2.78 3.79
N ASN A 33 0.38 -3.97 4.04
CA ASN A 33 1.33 -4.20 5.14
C ASN A 33 2.46 -5.20 4.78
N TRP A 34 3.04 -5.05 3.58
CA TRP A 34 4.12 -5.90 3.12
C TRP A 34 5.49 -5.47 3.68
N GLY A 35 5.66 -5.67 4.98
CA GLY A 35 6.89 -5.36 5.71
C GLY A 35 6.69 -5.41 7.22
N MET A 36 7.23 -6.45 7.87
CA MET A 36 7.21 -6.69 9.33
C MET A 36 5.81 -6.99 9.93
N ASN A 37 5.44 -8.27 10.03
CA ASN A 37 4.73 -8.86 11.21
C ASN A 37 4.45 -10.39 11.14
N ASN A 38 5.00 -11.13 10.16
CA ASN A 38 4.82 -12.59 10.05
C ASN A 38 5.80 -13.39 10.93
N ALA A 39 5.57 -13.38 12.24
CA ALA A 39 6.25 -14.26 13.21
C ALA A 39 5.37 -14.76 14.36
N GLN A 40 4.19 -14.15 14.59
CA GLN A 40 3.35 -14.44 15.76
C GLN A 40 1.93 -14.92 15.41
N THR A 41 1.38 -14.49 14.27
CA THR A 41 0.00 -14.83 13.84
C THR A 41 -0.12 -16.18 13.12
N MET A 42 1.00 -16.78 12.70
CA MET A 42 1.08 -18.07 11.98
C MET A 42 1.87 -19.12 12.79
N ALA A 43 1.80 -19.01 14.13
CA ALA A 43 2.44 -19.94 15.06
C ALA A 43 1.43 -20.57 16.05
N ARG A 44 0.18 -20.74 15.61
CA ARG A 44 -0.60 -21.94 15.94
C ARG A 44 -0.60 -22.82 14.69
N ALA A 45 -0.49 -24.13 14.85
CA ALA A 45 -1.03 -25.02 13.82
C ALA A 45 -2.52 -24.69 13.68
N SER A 46 -3.02 -24.57 12.45
CA SER A 46 -4.46 -24.44 12.25
C SER A 46 -5.09 -25.80 12.55
N ASP A 47 -5.65 -25.94 13.75
CA ASP A 47 -6.50 -27.08 14.08
C ASP A 47 -7.56 -27.25 12.98
N ALA A 48 -7.78 -28.50 12.55
CA ALA A 48 -8.65 -28.78 11.42
C ALA A 48 -10.08 -28.29 11.70
N LYS A 49 -10.55 -27.34 10.88
CA LYS A 49 -11.88 -26.76 10.97
C LYS A 49 -12.90 -27.74 10.40
N ASP A 50 -13.91 -28.08 11.19
CA ASP A 50 -15.16 -28.59 10.64
C ASP A 50 -15.98 -27.43 10.05
N TYR A 51 -16.87 -27.75 9.12
CA TYR A 51 -17.77 -26.78 8.47
C TYR A 51 -19.05 -27.50 8.05
N ALA A 52 -20.22 -26.98 8.38
CA ALA A 52 -21.49 -27.58 7.99
C ALA A 52 -21.82 -27.29 6.51
N ASN A 53 -22.47 -28.26 5.87
CA ASN A 53 -23.10 -28.08 4.57
C ASN A 53 -24.50 -28.68 4.62
N VAL A 54 -25.52 -27.82 4.78
CA VAL A 54 -26.92 -28.27 4.75
C VAL A 54 -27.32 -28.42 3.28
N VAL A 55 -27.58 -29.65 2.84
CA VAL A 55 -27.94 -29.96 1.45
C VAL A 55 -29.44 -30.27 1.38
N VAL A 56 -30.15 -29.50 0.54
CA VAL A 56 -31.61 -29.60 0.38
C VAL A 56 -31.98 -29.84 -1.09
N PHE A 57 -33.05 -30.60 -1.31
CA PHE A 57 -33.48 -31.08 -2.62
C PHE A 57 -34.89 -30.62 -2.95
N ALA A 58 -35.11 -30.11 -4.15
CA ALA A 58 -36.40 -29.56 -4.57
C ALA A 58 -36.74 -29.87 -6.03
N TYR A 59 -38.03 -29.89 -6.35
CA TYR A 59 -38.56 -30.08 -7.70
C TYR A 59 -39.78 -29.18 -7.96
N PHE A 60 -40.06 -28.91 -9.23
CA PHE A 60 -41.07 -27.92 -9.63
C PHE A 60 -42.51 -28.44 -9.57
N LYS A 61 -43.46 -27.51 -9.40
CA LYS A 61 -44.89 -27.81 -9.46
C LYS A 61 -45.28 -28.42 -10.80
N GLY A 62 -45.90 -29.60 -10.75
CA GLY A 62 -46.33 -30.34 -11.94
C GLY A 62 -45.29 -31.29 -12.54
N ASP A 63 -44.09 -31.34 -11.98
CA ASP A 63 -43.08 -32.34 -12.33
C ASP A 63 -43.49 -33.73 -11.82
N ALA A 64 -43.92 -34.60 -12.74
CA ALA A 64 -44.44 -35.92 -12.42
C ALA A 64 -43.37 -36.91 -11.91
N GLU A 65 -42.09 -36.64 -12.17
CA GLU A 65 -40.96 -37.50 -11.75
C GLU A 65 -40.22 -36.93 -10.53
N GLY A 66 -40.37 -35.64 -10.23
CA GLY A 66 -39.58 -34.95 -9.20
C GLY A 66 -39.66 -35.56 -7.79
N ALA A 67 -40.81 -36.13 -7.44
CA ALA A 67 -41.01 -36.84 -6.16
C ALA A 67 -40.14 -38.11 -6.02
N SER A 68 -39.84 -38.81 -7.12
CA SER A 68 -39.09 -40.08 -7.12
C SER A 68 -37.68 -39.96 -7.68
N TYR A 69 -37.37 -38.88 -8.41
CA TYR A 69 -36.08 -38.66 -9.06
C TYR A 69 -34.90 -38.68 -8.06
N PHE A 70 -35.01 -37.94 -6.96
CA PHE A 70 -33.93 -37.86 -5.96
C PHE A 70 -33.77 -39.17 -5.17
N GLN A 71 -34.86 -39.88 -4.88
CA GLN A 71 -34.78 -41.21 -4.26
C GLN A 71 -34.12 -42.24 -5.20
N THR A 72 -34.49 -42.23 -6.49
CA THR A 72 -33.87 -43.06 -7.54
C THR A 72 -32.36 -42.81 -7.64
N ASN A 73 -31.94 -41.55 -7.49
CA ASN A 73 -30.53 -41.15 -7.58
C ASN A 73 -29.80 -41.14 -6.22
N ARG A 74 -30.45 -41.48 -5.11
CA ARG A 74 -29.94 -41.28 -3.73
C ARG A 74 -28.51 -41.81 -3.53
N ALA A 75 -28.23 -43.03 -3.99
CA ALA A 75 -26.91 -43.63 -3.87
C ALA A 75 -25.81 -42.90 -4.67
N LYS A 76 -26.15 -42.33 -5.85
CA LYS A 76 -25.23 -41.49 -6.64
C LYS A 76 -24.98 -40.16 -5.92
N ILE A 77 -26.04 -39.52 -5.44
CA ILE A 77 -25.99 -38.23 -4.72
C ILE A 77 -25.09 -38.33 -3.48
N LEU A 78 -25.32 -39.30 -2.60
CA LEU A 78 -24.50 -39.50 -1.40
C LEU A 78 -23.05 -39.87 -1.76
N GLY A 79 -22.85 -40.62 -2.85
CA GLY A 79 -21.52 -40.95 -3.39
C GLY A 79 -20.73 -39.74 -3.90
N LEU A 80 -21.40 -38.72 -4.46
CA LEU A 80 -20.77 -37.46 -4.88
C LEU A 80 -20.34 -36.60 -3.68
N TYR A 81 -21.08 -36.64 -2.57
CA TYR A 81 -20.74 -35.90 -1.34
C TYR A 81 -19.65 -36.60 -0.50
N ASP A 82 -19.96 -37.79 0.02
CA ASP A 82 -19.17 -38.50 1.04
C ASP A 82 -18.72 -39.91 0.60
N GLY A 83 -18.79 -40.21 -0.70
CA GLY A 83 -18.34 -41.49 -1.25
C GLY A 83 -16.82 -41.71 -1.13
N ALA A 84 -16.41 -42.97 -1.13
CA ALA A 84 -15.01 -43.41 -1.00
C ALA A 84 -14.14 -43.18 -2.26
N LYS A 85 -14.44 -42.13 -3.02
CA LYS A 85 -13.68 -41.67 -4.19
C LYS A 85 -12.92 -40.41 -3.82
N ASN A 86 -11.70 -40.24 -4.32
CA ASN A 86 -10.91 -39.03 -4.07
C ASN A 86 -11.67 -37.76 -4.52
N ARG A 87 -12.37 -37.86 -5.66
CA ARG A 87 -13.16 -36.78 -6.24
C ARG A 87 -14.59 -36.66 -5.68
N SER A 88 -14.94 -37.33 -4.57
CA SER A 88 -16.11 -36.89 -3.80
C SER A 88 -15.82 -35.53 -3.15
N PHE A 89 -16.86 -34.73 -2.94
CA PHE A 89 -16.77 -33.35 -2.46
C PHE A 89 -15.97 -33.24 -1.16
N THR A 90 -16.28 -34.06 -0.15
CA THR A 90 -15.59 -34.05 1.15
C THR A 90 -14.13 -34.47 1.03
N ASN A 91 -13.81 -35.47 0.19
CA ASN A 91 -12.44 -35.93 -0.01
C ASN A 91 -11.60 -34.91 -0.81
N TYR A 92 -12.16 -34.27 -1.82
CA TYR A 92 -11.52 -33.20 -2.57
C TYR A 92 -11.15 -32.02 -1.64
N LEU A 93 -12.12 -31.51 -0.89
CA LEU A 93 -11.91 -30.38 0.02
C LEU A 93 -10.92 -30.71 1.15
N SER A 94 -10.93 -31.95 1.66
CA SER A 94 -9.90 -32.45 2.57
C SER A 94 -8.51 -32.48 1.90
N ALA A 95 -8.40 -33.02 0.68
CA ALA A 95 -7.11 -33.13 -0.01
C ALA A 95 -6.50 -31.77 -0.40
N VAL A 96 -7.26 -30.83 -0.96
CA VAL A 96 -6.74 -29.51 -1.35
C VAL A 96 -6.40 -28.64 -0.13
N SER A 97 -7.05 -28.89 1.02
CA SER A 97 -6.79 -28.20 2.28
C SER A 97 -5.75 -28.87 3.20
N TYR A 98 -5.21 -30.02 2.82
CA TYR A 98 -4.40 -30.89 3.68
C TYR A 98 -5.09 -31.23 5.02
N GLY A 99 -6.37 -31.58 4.97
CA GLY A 99 -7.20 -31.95 6.11
C GLY A 99 -7.58 -30.79 7.04
N LYS A 100 -7.21 -29.54 6.70
CA LYS A 100 -7.51 -28.35 7.51
C LYS A 100 -8.96 -27.89 7.38
N LEU A 101 -9.66 -28.32 6.34
CA LEU A 101 -11.09 -28.17 6.16
C LEU A 101 -11.76 -29.55 6.12
N ARG A 102 -12.79 -29.74 6.94
CA ARG A 102 -13.57 -30.98 7.07
C ARG A 102 -15.06 -30.67 6.95
N VAL A 103 -15.62 -30.78 5.75
CA VAL A 103 -17.05 -30.50 5.56
C VAL A 103 -17.92 -31.63 6.16
N LYS A 104 -19.05 -31.25 6.75
CA LYS A 104 -20.09 -32.14 7.29
C LYS A 104 -21.36 -31.93 6.49
N ASN A 105 -21.64 -32.82 5.55
CA ASN A 105 -22.86 -32.75 4.78
C ASN A 105 -24.04 -33.27 5.62
N TYR A 106 -25.11 -32.48 5.68
CA TYR A 106 -26.36 -32.84 6.34
C TYR A 106 -27.48 -32.82 5.32
N PHE A 107 -28.26 -33.89 5.26
CA PHE A 107 -29.36 -34.06 4.32
C PHE A 107 -30.68 -34.14 5.10
N PRO A 108 -31.37 -33.01 5.41
CA PRO A 108 -32.55 -33.01 6.29
C PRO A 108 -33.72 -33.83 5.77
N GLN A 109 -33.69 -34.16 4.47
CA GLN A 109 -34.72 -34.84 3.72
C GLN A 109 -34.43 -36.34 3.50
N ASP A 110 -33.31 -36.85 4.03
CA ASP A 110 -32.92 -38.26 3.95
C ASP A 110 -32.98 -38.92 5.34
N ASP A 111 -33.87 -39.90 5.52
CA ASP A 111 -34.00 -40.66 6.78
C ASP A 111 -33.00 -41.82 6.93
N GLY A 112 -32.13 -42.03 5.94
CA GLY A 112 -31.21 -43.16 5.85
C GLY A 112 -31.69 -44.26 4.88
N THR A 113 -32.98 -44.27 4.55
CA THR A 113 -33.62 -45.16 3.58
C THR A 113 -34.25 -44.39 2.40
N THR A 114 -34.86 -43.23 2.69
CA THR A 114 -35.74 -42.49 1.79
C THR A 114 -35.37 -41.01 1.76
N LEU A 115 -35.04 -40.49 0.56
CA LEU A 115 -34.78 -39.08 0.29
C LEU A 115 -36.06 -38.43 -0.28
N SER A 116 -36.72 -37.59 0.53
CA SER A 116 -37.99 -36.93 0.21
C SER A 116 -37.79 -35.46 -0.21
N ALA A 117 -37.65 -35.22 -1.52
CA ALA A 117 -37.47 -33.88 -2.08
C ALA A 117 -38.71 -32.97 -1.88
N CYS A 118 -38.49 -31.65 -1.84
CA CYS A 118 -39.53 -30.65 -1.61
C CYS A 118 -40.21 -30.26 -2.93
N ALA A 119 -41.55 -30.37 -2.99
CA ALA A 119 -42.32 -29.79 -4.08
C ALA A 119 -42.36 -28.25 -3.91
N LEU A 120 -41.96 -27.51 -4.94
CA LEU A 120 -42.08 -26.04 -4.98
C LEU A 120 -43.47 -25.61 -5.47
N SER A 121 -43.89 -24.41 -5.08
CA SER A 121 -45.12 -23.75 -5.56
C SER A 121 -45.02 -23.25 -7.01
N VAL A 122 -43.81 -23.00 -7.49
CA VAL A 122 -43.46 -22.49 -8.82
C VAL A 122 -43.21 -23.61 -9.83
N THR A 123 -43.41 -23.32 -11.12
CA THR A 123 -43.12 -24.26 -12.24
C THR A 123 -41.75 -23.94 -12.85
N GLU A 124 -41.07 -24.92 -13.48
CA GLU A 124 -39.77 -24.66 -14.13
C GLU A 124 -39.90 -23.52 -15.16
N ALA A 125 -40.96 -23.54 -15.97
CA ALA A 125 -41.25 -22.50 -16.95
C ALA A 125 -41.37 -21.09 -16.34
N SER A 126 -41.92 -20.96 -15.12
CA SER A 126 -41.96 -19.66 -14.42
C SER A 126 -40.59 -19.20 -13.93
N VAL A 127 -39.69 -20.10 -13.53
CA VAL A 127 -38.31 -19.74 -13.12
C VAL A 127 -37.44 -19.42 -14.34
N GLN A 128 -37.52 -20.23 -15.39
CA GLN A 128 -36.83 -19.98 -16.68
C GLN A 128 -37.19 -18.61 -17.27
N ALA A 129 -38.44 -18.14 -17.09
CA ALA A 129 -38.89 -16.82 -17.51
C ALA A 129 -38.67 -15.70 -16.47
N GLY A 130 -38.69 -16.01 -15.17
CA GLY A 130 -38.69 -15.05 -14.07
C GLY A 130 -37.31 -14.49 -13.70
N GLY A 131 -36.22 -15.13 -14.13
CA GLY A 131 -34.86 -14.71 -13.79
C GLY A 131 -34.44 -15.23 -12.42
N ASN A 132 -34.13 -14.33 -11.49
CA ASN A 132 -33.74 -14.69 -10.13
C ASN A 132 -34.98 -14.85 -9.24
N MET A 133 -35.19 -16.07 -8.72
CA MET A 133 -36.25 -16.41 -7.77
C MET A 133 -35.72 -17.07 -6.49
N ASP A 134 -34.38 -17.08 -6.29
CA ASP A 134 -33.70 -17.88 -5.26
C ASP A 134 -34.27 -17.65 -3.87
N THR A 135 -34.50 -16.38 -3.53
CA THR A 135 -34.93 -16.01 -2.17
C THR A 135 -36.34 -16.47 -1.84
N THR A 136 -37.17 -16.76 -2.85
CA THR A 136 -38.48 -17.42 -2.70
C THR A 136 -38.31 -18.92 -2.54
N ILE A 137 -37.49 -19.53 -3.41
CA ILE A 137 -37.21 -20.97 -3.45
C ILE A 137 -36.58 -21.44 -2.12
N VAL A 138 -35.52 -20.75 -1.66
CA VAL A 138 -34.84 -21.04 -0.38
C VAL A 138 -35.77 -20.89 0.82
N SER A 139 -36.62 -19.86 0.84
CA SER A 139 -37.65 -19.69 1.90
C SER A 139 -38.69 -20.80 1.88
N GLU A 140 -39.17 -21.21 0.71
CA GLU A 140 -40.18 -22.26 0.57
C GLU A 140 -39.62 -23.63 1.01
N ILE A 141 -38.39 -23.97 0.59
CA ILE A 141 -37.76 -25.24 0.97
C ILE A 141 -37.54 -25.29 2.49
N LEU A 142 -36.87 -24.29 3.08
CA LEU A 142 -36.53 -24.32 4.52
C LEU A 142 -37.75 -24.26 5.45
N ALA A 143 -38.93 -23.87 4.94
CA ALA A 143 -40.20 -23.94 5.68
C ALA A 143 -40.89 -25.32 5.63
N ASN A 144 -40.52 -26.20 4.69
CA ASN A 144 -41.24 -27.45 4.41
C ASN A 144 -40.39 -28.73 4.63
N ILE A 145 -39.11 -28.61 4.98
CA ILE A 145 -38.22 -29.75 5.28
C ILE A 145 -38.16 -30.08 6.78
N PRO A 146 -37.78 -31.32 7.17
CA PRO A 146 -37.54 -31.68 8.56
C PRO A 146 -36.45 -30.83 9.23
N ALA A 147 -36.47 -30.73 10.56
CA ALA A 147 -35.47 -30.00 11.34
C ALA A 147 -34.29 -30.89 11.77
N LEU A 148 -33.06 -30.45 11.50
CA LEU A 148 -31.84 -31.10 12.01
C LEU A 148 -31.69 -30.89 13.53
N SER A 149 -32.17 -31.84 14.32
CA SER A 149 -31.95 -31.86 15.77
C SER A 149 -30.55 -32.40 16.12
N GLY A 150 -29.86 -31.75 17.06
CA GLY A 150 -28.58 -32.21 17.60
C GLY A 150 -27.35 -32.04 16.70
N GLN A 151 -27.51 -31.55 15.46
CA GLN A 151 -26.38 -31.25 14.56
C GLN A 151 -25.85 -29.83 14.78
N VAL A 152 -24.55 -29.64 14.53
CA VAL A 152 -23.91 -28.31 14.53
C VAL A 152 -23.96 -27.77 13.11
N LEU A 153 -24.71 -26.69 12.90
CA LEU A 153 -24.86 -26.04 11.58
C LEU A 153 -23.97 -24.80 11.42
N ASP A 154 -23.23 -24.45 12.48
CA ASP A 154 -22.44 -23.24 12.66
C ASP A 154 -21.21 -23.66 13.49
N TYR A 155 -20.12 -23.98 12.80
CA TYR A 155 -18.87 -24.45 13.40
C TYR A 155 -17.88 -23.31 13.67
N ASP A 156 -17.99 -22.17 12.98
CA ASP A 156 -17.10 -21.02 13.21
C ASP A 156 -17.60 -20.01 14.25
N GLY A 157 -18.91 -20.03 14.55
CA GLY A 157 -19.56 -19.29 15.64
C GLY A 157 -20.18 -17.95 15.25
N ASP A 158 -20.28 -17.61 13.96
CA ASP A 158 -20.76 -16.28 13.52
C ASP A 158 -22.28 -16.07 13.63
N GLY A 159 -23.06 -17.15 13.80
CA GLY A 159 -24.52 -17.14 13.96
C GLY A 159 -25.31 -17.55 12.71
N TYR A 160 -24.65 -17.71 11.56
CA TYR A 160 -25.23 -18.21 10.32
C TYR A 160 -25.11 -19.73 10.21
N ILE A 161 -25.73 -20.32 9.21
CA ILE A 161 -25.41 -21.68 8.75
C ILE A 161 -24.12 -21.57 7.93
N ASP A 162 -23.11 -22.38 8.25
CA ASP A 162 -21.78 -22.37 7.62
C ASP A 162 -21.90 -22.38 6.08
N ASN A 163 -22.68 -23.31 5.51
CA ASN A 163 -23.12 -23.27 4.10
C ASN A 163 -24.47 -23.98 3.90
N LEU A 164 -25.26 -23.46 2.95
CA LEU A 164 -26.49 -24.08 2.43
C LEU A 164 -26.31 -24.42 0.94
N THR A 165 -26.63 -25.65 0.53
CA THR A 165 -26.64 -26.04 -0.90
C THR A 165 -28.01 -26.53 -1.31
N VAL A 166 -28.58 -25.87 -2.32
CA VAL A 166 -29.88 -26.21 -2.92
C VAL A 166 -29.64 -26.94 -4.22
N ILE A 167 -30.12 -28.19 -4.30
CA ILE A 167 -30.13 -28.99 -5.52
C ILE A 167 -31.56 -29.00 -6.09
N MET A 168 -31.77 -28.32 -7.22
CA MET A 168 -33.07 -28.27 -7.90
C MET A 168 -33.12 -29.23 -9.08
N LYS A 169 -34.20 -30.03 -9.17
CA LYS A 169 -34.49 -30.79 -10.39
C LYS A 169 -34.95 -29.83 -11.47
N SER A 170 -34.26 -29.86 -12.61
CA SER A 170 -34.71 -29.26 -13.87
C SER A 170 -34.41 -30.18 -15.04
N GLU A 171 -35.14 -30.00 -16.13
CA GLU A 171 -34.87 -30.68 -17.40
C GLU A 171 -33.64 -30.11 -18.11
N ARG A 172 -33.34 -28.82 -17.88
CA ARG A 172 -32.22 -28.10 -18.51
C ARG A 172 -31.72 -26.93 -17.65
N GLU A 173 -30.52 -26.48 -17.97
CA GLU A 173 -29.93 -25.23 -17.48
C GLU A 173 -30.52 -24.02 -18.23
N SER A 174 -30.65 -22.89 -17.55
CA SER A 174 -31.08 -21.65 -18.20
C SER A 174 -29.96 -21.02 -19.04
N GLN A 175 -30.32 -20.45 -20.20
CA GLN A 175 -29.38 -19.70 -21.04
C GLN A 175 -29.33 -18.20 -20.67
N THR A 176 -30.01 -17.82 -19.57
CA THR A 176 -30.10 -16.44 -19.08
C THR A 176 -29.18 -16.25 -17.87
N SER A 177 -28.14 -15.44 -18.02
CA SER A 177 -27.21 -15.10 -16.92
C SER A 177 -27.96 -14.54 -15.71
N GLY A 178 -27.65 -15.05 -14.51
CA GLY A 178 -28.30 -14.64 -13.26
C GLY A 178 -29.72 -15.21 -13.03
N ASN A 179 -30.12 -16.22 -13.81
CA ASN A 179 -31.32 -17.02 -13.54
C ASN A 179 -31.04 -18.07 -12.46
N SER A 180 -32.01 -18.39 -11.61
CA SER A 180 -31.90 -19.43 -10.57
C SER A 180 -31.52 -20.82 -11.09
N LEU A 181 -31.76 -21.10 -12.37
CA LEU A 181 -31.43 -22.35 -13.05
C LEU A 181 -30.06 -22.35 -13.75
N VAL A 182 -29.20 -21.38 -13.44
CA VAL A 182 -27.74 -21.43 -13.69
C VAL A 182 -27.05 -21.75 -12.35
N ALA A 183 -26.04 -22.62 -12.35
CA ALA A 183 -25.26 -22.88 -11.14
C ALA A 183 -24.57 -21.58 -10.65
N HIS A 184 -24.70 -21.25 -9.36
CA HIS A 184 -24.06 -20.08 -8.75
C HIS A 184 -24.08 -20.09 -7.20
N HIS A 185 -23.12 -19.41 -6.59
CA HIS A 185 -23.11 -19.00 -5.18
C HIS A 185 -23.70 -17.58 -5.00
N ALA A 186 -24.54 -17.38 -3.97
CA ALA A 186 -25.13 -16.08 -3.64
C ALA A 186 -25.34 -15.86 -2.14
N PHE A 187 -25.45 -14.58 -1.75
CA PHE A 187 -25.81 -14.18 -0.39
C PHE A 187 -27.33 -14.09 -0.21
N TYR A 188 -27.83 -14.52 0.96
CA TYR A 188 -29.25 -14.38 1.29
C TYR A 188 -29.55 -12.96 1.83
N PRO A 189 -30.69 -12.33 1.45
CA PRO A 189 -30.99 -10.97 1.90
C PRO A 189 -31.11 -10.84 3.42
N THR A 190 -30.25 -10.01 4.01
CA THR A 190 -30.15 -9.84 5.48
C THR A 190 -31.35 -9.12 6.11
N ASP A 191 -32.25 -8.56 5.30
CA ASP A 191 -33.52 -7.97 5.72
C ASP A 191 -34.65 -9.00 5.87
N LYS A 192 -34.53 -10.16 5.20
CA LYS A 192 -35.53 -11.24 5.25
C LYS A 192 -35.42 -12.16 6.48
N ASN A 193 -34.31 -12.11 7.24
CA ASN A 193 -34.11 -12.82 8.52
C ASN A 193 -34.48 -14.32 8.50
N LEU A 194 -34.23 -15.03 7.39
CA LEU A 194 -34.55 -16.45 7.28
C LEU A 194 -33.66 -17.27 8.23
N ARG A 195 -34.27 -18.18 8.99
CA ARG A 195 -33.57 -19.05 9.95
C ARG A 195 -33.91 -20.52 9.73
N TYR A 196 -32.94 -21.39 9.97
CA TYR A 196 -33.11 -22.84 10.01
C TYR A 196 -32.16 -23.43 11.06
N GLY A 197 -32.60 -24.45 11.82
CA GLY A 197 -31.87 -24.98 12.99
C GLY A 197 -31.54 -23.92 14.07
N GLY A 198 -32.26 -22.80 14.10
CA GLY A 198 -31.99 -21.66 14.99
C GLY A 198 -30.94 -20.67 14.48
N LYS A 199 -30.14 -21.04 13.47
CA LYS A 199 -29.14 -20.18 12.81
C LYS A 199 -29.75 -19.40 11.65
N GLU A 200 -29.12 -18.32 11.22
CA GLU A 200 -29.57 -17.52 10.06
C GLU A 200 -29.01 -18.07 8.74
N VAL A 201 -29.71 -17.88 7.61
CA VAL A 201 -29.16 -18.19 6.28
C VAL A 201 -28.29 -17.03 5.82
N GLY A 202 -26.99 -17.27 5.62
CA GLY A 202 -26.01 -16.24 5.26
C GLY A 202 -25.69 -16.21 3.78
N HIS A 203 -25.16 -17.32 3.27
CA HIS A 203 -24.91 -17.56 1.86
C HIS A 203 -25.39 -18.97 1.46
N TYR A 204 -25.54 -19.21 0.16
CA TYR A 204 -26.01 -20.47 -0.38
C TYR A 204 -25.48 -20.72 -1.80
N ASN A 205 -25.39 -21.99 -2.16
CA ASN A 205 -25.10 -22.46 -3.52
C ASN A 205 -26.41 -22.95 -4.15
N MET A 206 -26.72 -22.50 -5.36
CA MET A 206 -27.86 -22.94 -6.15
C MET A 206 -27.35 -23.79 -7.31
N ILE A 207 -27.78 -25.06 -7.41
CA ILE A 207 -27.26 -26.00 -8.42
C ILE A 207 -28.43 -26.77 -9.06
N ASN A 208 -28.42 -26.88 -10.40
CA ASN A 208 -29.40 -27.62 -11.18
C ASN A 208 -28.98 -29.11 -11.37
N THR A 209 -29.95 -30.02 -11.55
CA THR A 209 -29.64 -31.44 -11.78
C THR A 209 -28.86 -31.76 -13.07
N PRO A 210 -29.03 -31.04 -14.21
CA PRO A 210 -28.18 -31.23 -15.37
C PRO A 210 -26.68 -31.04 -15.09
N GLN A 211 -26.31 -30.05 -14.29
CA GLN A 211 -24.91 -29.80 -13.87
C GLN A 211 -24.45 -30.75 -12.76
N PHE A 212 -25.32 -31.07 -11.78
CA PHE A 212 -24.94 -31.89 -10.62
C PHE A 212 -24.91 -33.41 -10.89
N LEU A 213 -25.81 -33.94 -11.71
CA LEU A 213 -25.94 -35.38 -11.98
C LEU A 213 -25.68 -35.76 -13.45
N GLY A 214 -25.53 -34.76 -14.32
CA GLY A 214 -25.26 -34.94 -15.74
C GLY A 214 -26.49 -35.30 -16.57
N ALA A 215 -26.47 -34.91 -17.86
CA ALA A 215 -27.45 -35.34 -18.85
C ALA A 215 -27.23 -36.81 -19.33
N GLY A 216 -26.97 -37.72 -18.38
CA GLY A 216 -26.92 -39.17 -18.61
C GLY A 216 -25.63 -39.76 -19.20
N ASN A 217 -24.55 -39.00 -19.39
CA ASN A 217 -23.32 -39.51 -20.01
C ASN A 217 -21.98 -38.85 -19.55
N THR A 218 -22.00 -38.12 -18.44
CA THR A 218 -20.82 -37.49 -17.84
C THR A 218 -19.97 -38.46 -17.04
N THR A 219 -18.68 -38.17 -16.89
CA THR A 219 -17.87 -38.83 -15.86
C THR A 219 -18.10 -38.15 -14.51
N MET A 220 -18.16 -38.93 -13.43
CA MET A 220 -18.32 -38.45 -12.04
C MET A 220 -17.37 -37.29 -11.67
N ALA A 221 -16.23 -37.22 -12.34
CA ALA A 221 -15.27 -36.14 -12.27
C ALA A 221 -15.86 -34.72 -12.50
N GLN A 222 -16.84 -34.57 -13.39
CA GLN A 222 -17.47 -33.27 -13.70
C GLN A 222 -18.60 -32.95 -12.71
N GLU A 223 -19.28 -33.98 -12.21
CA GLU A 223 -20.53 -33.91 -11.43
C GLU A 223 -20.33 -33.31 -10.02
N SER A 224 -19.26 -33.70 -9.32
CA SER A 224 -18.84 -33.06 -8.06
C SER A 224 -18.02 -31.77 -8.28
N GLY A 225 -17.67 -31.45 -9.53
CA GLY A 225 -16.83 -30.29 -9.87
C GLY A 225 -17.53 -28.95 -9.68
N VAL A 226 -18.76 -28.82 -10.18
CA VAL A 226 -19.59 -27.61 -10.02
C VAL A 226 -19.85 -27.35 -8.54
N LEU A 227 -20.26 -28.38 -7.80
CA LEU A 227 -20.47 -28.33 -6.36
C LEU A 227 -19.24 -27.84 -5.58
N ALA A 228 -18.05 -28.32 -5.94
CA ALA A 228 -16.80 -27.88 -5.32
C ALA A 228 -16.43 -26.43 -5.70
N HIS A 229 -16.71 -26.00 -6.93
CA HIS A 229 -16.48 -24.63 -7.40
C HIS A 229 -17.35 -23.62 -6.65
N GLU A 230 -18.68 -23.82 -6.60
CA GLU A 230 -19.59 -22.90 -5.91
C GLU A 230 -19.28 -22.79 -4.40
N PHE A 231 -19.00 -23.93 -3.75
CA PHE A 231 -18.65 -23.94 -2.34
C PHE A 231 -17.33 -23.19 -2.04
N LEU A 232 -16.37 -23.18 -2.96
CA LEU A 232 -15.14 -22.40 -2.80
C LEU A 232 -15.41 -20.88 -2.85
N HIS A 233 -16.44 -20.40 -3.56
CA HIS A 233 -16.86 -19.00 -3.48
C HIS A 233 -17.38 -18.61 -2.09
N GLY A 234 -18.08 -19.51 -1.38
CA GLY A 234 -18.47 -19.32 0.02
C GLY A 234 -17.27 -19.11 0.95
N LEU A 235 -16.15 -19.79 0.65
CA LEU A 235 -14.86 -19.60 1.32
C LEU A 235 -14.05 -18.38 0.80
N GLY A 236 -14.61 -17.60 -0.14
CA GLY A 236 -14.00 -16.40 -0.70
C GLY A 236 -13.02 -16.61 -1.85
N PHE A 237 -13.03 -17.76 -2.53
CA PHE A 237 -12.23 -17.95 -3.75
C PHE A 237 -12.87 -17.17 -4.91
N PRO A 238 -12.09 -16.41 -5.70
CA PRO A 238 -12.60 -15.61 -6.81
C PRO A 238 -12.69 -16.40 -8.12
N ASP A 239 -13.53 -15.94 -9.04
CA ASP A 239 -13.47 -16.35 -10.45
C ASP A 239 -12.11 -16.04 -11.07
N LEU A 240 -11.47 -17.06 -11.64
CA LEU A 240 -10.21 -16.93 -12.36
C LEU A 240 -10.38 -17.08 -13.89
N TYR A 241 -11.61 -17.25 -14.38
CA TYR A 241 -11.99 -16.99 -15.77
C TYR A 241 -12.45 -15.54 -15.96
N THR A 242 -12.73 -15.14 -17.21
CA THR A 242 -13.10 -13.76 -17.60
C THR A 242 -14.45 -13.72 -18.29
N SER A 243 -15.25 -12.67 -18.04
CA SER A 243 -16.54 -12.47 -18.72
C SER A 243 -16.45 -12.14 -20.22
N ASP A 244 -15.26 -11.82 -20.74
CA ASP A 244 -15.03 -11.55 -22.17
C ASP A 244 -14.69 -12.79 -23.00
N GLY A 245 -14.63 -13.98 -22.38
CA GLY A 245 -14.35 -15.25 -23.03
C GLY A 245 -12.87 -15.59 -23.23
N THR A 246 -11.95 -14.90 -22.54
CA THR A 246 -10.53 -15.26 -22.52
C THR A 246 -10.18 -16.29 -21.43
N TYR A 247 -8.98 -16.87 -21.49
CA TYR A 247 -8.54 -17.98 -20.63
C TYR A 247 -7.23 -17.63 -19.90
N PRO A 248 -7.23 -16.72 -18.92
CA PRO A 248 -6.00 -16.31 -18.23
C PRO A 248 -5.40 -17.44 -17.36
N VAL A 249 -6.23 -18.32 -16.79
CA VAL A 249 -5.81 -19.46 -15.95
C VAL A 249 -6.21 -20.81 -16.55
N GLY A 250 -7.47 -21.02 -16.98
CA GLY A 250 -7.92 -22.33 -17.49
C GLY A 250 -7.92 -23.42 -16.40
N ASN A 251 -7.99 -24.68 -16.81
CA ASN A 251 -8.11 -25.83 -15.89
C ASN A 251 -6.88 -26.09 -14.99
N TRP A 252 -5.90 -25.17 -14.89
CA TRP A 252 -4.85 -25.18 -13.85
C TRP A 252 -5.40 -24.80 -12.46
N ASP A 253 -6.58 -24.20 -12.40
CA ASP A 253 -7.35 -23.97 -11.18
C ASP A 253 -8.79 -24.48 -11.40
N ILE A 254 -9.46 -24.97 -10.36
CA ILE A 254 -10.90 -25.27 -10.41
C ILE A 254 -11.73 -24.00 -10.64
N MET A 255 -11.24 -22.83 -10.19
CA MET A 255 -11.87 -21.52 -10.43
C MET A 255 -11.53 -20.94 -11.82
N GLY A 256 -10.70 -21.62 -12.62
CA GLY A 256 -10.08 -21.07 -13.83
C GLY A 256 -10.70 -21.49 -15.16
N GLY A 257 -11.63 -22.45 -15.19
CA GLY A 257 -12.20 -22.97 -16.44
C GLY A 257 -13.54 -23.69 -16.28
N ALA A 258 -14.36 -23.64 -17.33
CA ALA A 258 -15.77 -24.04 -17.32
C ALA A 258 -16.03 -25.57 -17.42
N ASP A 259 -14.98 -26.39 -17.52
CA ASP A 259 -15.12 -27.86 -17.57
C ASP A 259 -15.16 -28.51 -16.16
N TYR A 260 -15.08 -27.70 -15.10
CA TYR A 260 -15.13 -28.09 -13.68
C TYR A 260 -14.25 -29.29 -13.31
N GLY A 261 -13.05 -29.35 -13.90
CA GLY A 261 -12.16 -30.53 -13.88
C GLY A 261 -11.60 -30.96 -12.52
N MET A 262 -11.99 -30.35 -11.39
CA MET A 262 -11.46 -30.55 -10.03
C MET A 262 -9.93 -30.67 -9.94
N SER A 263 -9.22 -29.89 -10.74
CA SER A 263 -7.80 -29.65 -10.52
C SER A 263 -7.58 -29.06 -9.13
N TYR A 264 -6.35 -29.15 -8.60
CA TYR A 264 -6.02 -28.34 -7.42
C TYR A 264 -6.24 -26.85 -7.73
N PRO A 265 -6.85 -26.07 -6.82
CA PRO A 265 -6.73 -24.62 -6.87
C PRO A 265 -5.25 -24.26 -6.73
N LEU A 266 -4.82 -23.16 -7.36
CA LEU A 266 -3.42 -22.73 -7.36
C LEU A 266 -2.89 -22.62 -5.93
N ALA A 267 -1.64 -23.03 -5.72
CA ALA A 267 -1.01 -23.05 -4.40
C ALA A 267 -1.03 -21.67 -3.73
N TYR A 268 -0.94 -20.59 -4.51
CA TYR A 268 -1.12 -19.23 -4.00
C TYR A 268 -2.53 -18.98 -3.48
N MET A 269 -3.60 -19.46 -4.13
CA MET A 269 -4.98 -19.29 -3.66
C MET A 269 -5.26 -20.12 -2.41
N ARG A 270 -4.78 -21.37 -2.37
CA ARG A 270 -4.84 -22.21 -1.17
C ARG A 270 -4.11 -21.59 0.02
N MET A 271 -3.03 -20.82 -0.21
CA MET A 271 -2.36 -20.02 0.82
C MET A 271 -3.13 -18.74 1.18
N LYS A 272 -3.49 -17.92 0.18
CA LYS A 272 -4.02 -16.55 0.31
C LYS A 272 -5.48 -16.50 0.78
N VAL A 273 -6.30 -17.45 0.32
CA VAL A 273 -7.74 -17.53 0.62
C VAL A 273 -7.98 -18.61 1.67
N GLY A 274 -7.59 -19.85 1.38
CA GLY A 274 -7.82 -20.99 2.29
C GLY A 274 -6.98 -20.98 3.58
N GLY A 275 -5.77 -20.39 3.55
CA GLY A 275 -4.80 -20.53 4.66
C GLY A 275 -4.25 -21.96 4.83
N TRP A 276 -4.40 -22.80 3.81
CA TRP A 276 -4.17 -24.24 3.90
C TRP A 276 -2.71 -24.66 3.78
N LEU A 277 -1.86 -23.84 3.16
CA LEU A 277 -0.40 -24.01 3.14
C LEU A 277 0.31 -22.66 3.26
N MET A 278 1.63 -22.72 3.40
CA MET A 278 2.53 -21.57 3.35
C MET A 278 3.44 -21.70 2.12
N LEU A 279 3.73 -20.59 1.46
CA LEU A 279 4.70 -20.54 0.36
C LEU A 279 5.90 -19.68 0.77
N ASP A 280 7.11 -20.19 0.54
CA ASP A 280 8.33 -19.41 0.75
C ASP A 280 8.48 -18.33 -0.32
N THR A 281 9.00 -17.17 0.09
CA THR A 281 9.25 -16.03 -0.80
C THR A 281 10.74 -15.94 -1.14
N VAL A 282 11.04 -15.98 -2.43
CA VAL A 282 12.37 -15.95 -3.02
C VAL A 282 12.59 -14.60 -3.70
N THR A 283 13.72 -13.96 -3.38
CA THR A 283 14.13 -12.64 -3.90
C THR A 283 15.54 -12.63 -4.48
N THR A 284 16.21 -13.79 -4.50
CA THR A 284 17.62 -13.94 -4.89
C THR A 284 17.81 -15.19 -5.76
N SER A 285 18.72 -15.12 -6.74
CA SER A 285 19.04 -16.23 -7.65
C SER A 285 19.43 -17.49 -6.89
N GLN A 286 18.78 -18.61 -7.17
CA GLN A 286 19.06 -19.92 -6.58
C GLN A 286 18.38 -21.06 -7.35
N THR A 287 18.80 -22.30 -7.07
CA THR A 287 18.08 -23.50 -7.48
C THR A 287 17.00 -23.84 -6.45
N LEU A 288 15.77 -24.05 -6.91
CA LEU A 288 14.62 -24.47 -6.11
C LEU A 288 14.29 -25.94 -6.40
N THR A 289 13.72 -26.62 -5.41
CA THR A 289 13.16 -27.98 -5.55
C THR A 289 11.72 -27.94 -5.13
N LEU A 290 10.80 -28.25 -6.06
CA LEU A 290 9.37 -28.25 -5.81
C LEU A 290 8.86 -29.68 -5.66
N ASP A 291 7.98 -29.91 -4.70
CA ASP A 291 7.31 -31.19 -4.44
C ASP A 291 5.96 -31.30 -5.18
N THR A 292 5.38 -32.49 -5.29
CA THR A 292 4.01 -32.67 -5.80
C THR A 292 2.93 -32.19 -4.81
N GLN A 293 1.76 -31.84 -5.34
CA GLN A 293 0.67 -31.18 -4.60
C GLN A 293 0.09 -32.00 -3.43
N ASP A 294 0.27 -33.32 -3.43
CA ASP A 294 -0.15 -34.26 -2.38
C ASP A 294 0.73 -34.21 -1.12
N LYS A 295 1.98 -33.75 -1.23
CA LYS A 295 2.93 -33.74 -0.12
C LYS A 295 2.70 -32.53 0.81
N GLN A 296 1.93 -32.76 1.88
CA GLN A 296 1.54 -31.76 2.89
C GLN A 296 2.71 -31.02 3.57
N ASP A 297 3.86 -31.66 3.73
CA ASP A 297 5.08 -31.10 4.34
C ASP A 297 6.13 -30.65 3.30
N GLY A 298 5.75 -30.63 2.02
CA GLY A 298 6.59 -30.21 0.91
C GLY A 298 6.44 -28.75 0.50
N HIS A 299 7.23 -28.35 -0.51
CA HIS A 299 7.15 -27.04 -1.15
C HIS A 299 6.54 -27.19 -2.55
N PRO A 300 5.19 -27.25 -2.69
CA PRO A 300 4.55 -27.41 -4.01
C PRO A 300 4.71 -26.18 -4.92
N ALA A 301 5.04 -25.02 -4.34
CA ALA A 301 5.28 -23.77 -5.04
C ALA A 301 6.21 -22.82 -4.26
N TYR A 302 6.78 -21.84 -4.96
CA TYR A 302 7.53 -20.72 -4.38
C TYR A 302 7.04 -19.40 -4.97
N ILE A 303 6.90 -18.38 -4.12
CA ILE A 303 6.67 -17.00 -4.54
C ILE A 303 8.01 -16.40 -4.99
N LEU A 304 8.08 -15.89 -6.22
CA LEU A 304 9.23 -15.18 -6.75
C LEU A 304 8.90 -13.68 -6.79
N LYS A 305 9.61 -12.87 -6.01
CA LYS A 305 9.41 -11.42 -5.96
C LYS A 305 10.60 -10.68 -6.56
N SER A 306 10.39 -10.13 -7.76
CA SER A 306 11.39 -9.31 -8.47
C SER A 306 11.66 -8.00 -7.72
N PRO A 307 12.91 -7.47 -7.73
CA PRO A 307 13.21 -6.16 -7.17
C PRO A 307 12.67 -4.98 -8.02
N LEU A 308 12.05 -5.24 -9.18
CA LEU A 308 11.54 -4.19 -10.08
C LEU A 308 10.13 -3.69 -9.77
N ASN A 309 9.34 -4.43 -8.99
CA ASN A 309 7.96 -4.09 -8.64
C ASN A 309 7.69 -4.62 -7.22
N GLU A 310 7.10 -3.80 -6.35
CA GLU A 310 6.87 -4.17 -4.95
C GLU A 310 5.44 -4.61 -4.68
N GLN A 311 4.55 -4.48 -5.66
CA GLN A 311 3.11 -4.71 -5.60
C GLN A 311 2.73 -6.07 -6.18
N GLU A 312 3.30 -6.46 -7.31
CA GLU A 312 3.05 -7.74 -7.98
C GLU A 312 4.08 -8.82 -7.61
N LEU A 313 3.71 -10.08 -7.83
CA LEU A 313 4.61 -11.22 -7.64
C LEU A 313 4.40 -12.27 -8.74
N PHE A 314 5.34 -13.21 -8.82
CA PHE A 314 5.22 -14.42 -9.62
C PHE A 314 5.22 -15.64 -8.69
N VAL A 315 4.72 -16.76 -9.19
CA VAL A 315 4.77 -18.05 -8.49
C VAL A 315 5.22 -19.12 -9.47
N VAL A 316 6.14 -19.98 -9.02
CA VAL A 316 6.45 -21.26 -9.68
C VAL A 316 5.77 -22.37 -8.91
N GLU A 317 5.08 -23.27 -9.60
CA GLU A 317 4.27 -24.33 -8.99
C GLU A 317 4.41 -25.63 -9.77
N PHE A 318 4.69 -26.75 -9.10
CA PHE A 318 4.82 -28.06 -9.75
C PHE A 318 3.47 -28.76 -9.80
N ARG A 319 3.04 -29.14 -11.01
CA ARG A 319 1.79 -29.83 -11.27
C ARG A 319 2.05 -31.12 -12.04
N LYS A 320 1.28 -32.16 -11.73
CA LYS A 320 1.51 -33.51 -12.25
C LYS A 320 0.22 -34.08 -12.80
N LYS A 321 0.17 -34.25 -14.12
CA LYS A 321 -0.99 -34.79 -14.82
C LYS A 321 -1.06 -36.29 -14.61
N ASP A 322 -2.23 -36.76 -14.23
CA ASP A 322 -2.53 -38.17 -14.02
C ASP A 322 -3.84 -38.52 -14.76
N THR A 323 -3.79 -39.60 -15.54
CA THR A 323 -4.91 -40.06 -16.38
C THR A 323 -5.82 -41.06 -15.67
N GLY A 324 -5.65 -41.26 -14.35
CA GLY A 324 -6.65 -41.88 -13.49
C GLY A 324 -8.01 -41.14 -13.53
N LEU A 325 -9.11 -41.89 -13.42
CA LEU A 325 -10.47 -41.32 -13.43
C LEU A 325 -10.79 -40.53 -12.14
N ASP A 326 -10.10 -40.86 -11.05
CA ASP A 326 -10.32 -40.33 -9.70
C ASP A 326 -9.15 -39.43 -9.25
N SER A 327 -8.54 -38.72 -10.20
CA SER A 327 -7.37 -37.86 -9.98
C SER A 327 -7.72 -36.39 -10.22
N TYR A 328 -7.19 -35.49 -9.39
CA TYR A 328 -7.54 -34.06 -9.40
C TYR A 328 -7.01 -33.37 -10.68
N ASP A 329 -5.69 -33.40 -10.89
CA ASP A 329 -5.00 -32.84 -12.04
C ASP A 329 -5.15 -33.71 -13.32
N ARG A 330 -6.36 -34.20 -13.59
CA ARG A 330 -6.69 -34.97 -14.79
C ARG A 330 -6.73 -34.12 -16.06
N PHE A 331 -7.28 -32.90 -15.95
CA PHE A 331 -7.63 -32.04 -17.08
C PHE A 331 -6.66 -30.86 -17.29
N ILE A 332 -5.57 -30.78 -16.52
CA ILE A 332 -4.47 -29.84 -16.78
C ILE A 332 -3.76 -30.17 -18.10
N GLY A 333 -2.86 -29.30 -18.57
CA GLY A 333 -2.12 -29.49 -19.82
C GLY A 333 -1.24 -30.75 -19.83
N GLY A 334 -0.31 -30.82 -18.88
CA GLY A 334 0.72 -31.86 -18.77
C GLY A 334 1.51 -31.72 -17.46
N SER A 335 2.48 -32.59 -17.24
CA SER A 335 3.30 -32.60 -16.01
C SER A 335 4.51 -31.68 -16.14
N GLY A 336 4.70 -30.78 -15.17
CA GLY A 336 5.79 -29.81 -15.14
C GLY A 336 5.52 -28.62 -14.22
N VAL A 337 6.44 -27.66 -14.24
CA VAL A 337 6.28 -26.38 -13.54
C VAL A 337 5.41 -25.46 -14.38
N ILE A 338 4.37 -24.87 -13.77
CA ILE A 338 3.72 -23.67 -14.30
C ILE A 338 4.28 -22.42 -13.63
N VAL A 339 4.20 -21.30 -14.34
CA VAL A 339 4.57 -19.98 -13.82
C VAL A 339 3.38 -19.06 -13.96
N TYR A 340 3.01 -18.34 -12.91
CA TYR A 340 1.91 -17.38 -12.96
C TYR A 340 2.20 -16.07 -12.24
N ARG A 341 1.58 -14.99 -12.71
CA ARG A 341 1.57 -13.67 -12.08
C ARG A 341 0.41 -13.60 -11.09
N ILE A 342 0.62 -12.90 -9.98
CA ILE A 342 -0.45 -12.38 -9.13
C ILE A 342 -0.34 -10.84 -9.11
N ASN A 343 -1.47 -10.17 -9.37
CA ASN A 343 -1.61 -8.74 -9.17
C ASN A 343 -2.58 -8.43 -8.00
N PRO A 344 -2.06 -8.16 -6.78
CA PRO A 344 -2.87 -7.82 -5.62
C PRO A 344 -3.63 -6.50 -5.69
N ALA A 345 -3.42 -5.66 -6.72
CA ALA A 345 -4.21 -4.45 -6.93
C ALA A 345 -5.60 -4.73 -7.55
N VAL A 346 -5.81 -5.93 -8.12
CA VAL A 346 -7.12 -6.34 -8.66
C VAL A 346 -8.01 -6.83 -7.52
N GLU A 347 -9.23 -6.29 -7.43
CA GLU A 347 -10.16 -6.59 -6.33
C GLU A 347 -10.48 -8.08 -6.25
N GLY A 348 -10.32 -8.65 -5.05
CA GLY A 348 -10.51 -10.08 -4.79
C GLY A 348 -9.53 -11.02 -5.51
N LEU A 349 -8.56 -10.51 -6.30
CA LEU A 349 -7.80 -11.26 -7.31
C LEU A 349 -8.65 -11.84 -8.47
N SER A 350 -9.90 -11.41 -8.63
CA SER A 350 -10.78 -11.95 -9.67
C SER A 350 -10.35 -11.52 -11.08
N ASN A 351 -10.51 -12.43 -12.03
CA ASN A 351 -10.32 -12.16 -13.46
C ASN A 351 -11.65 -11.77 -14.16
N LEU A 352 -12.81 -11.91 -13.49
CA LEU A 352 -14.13 -11.82 -14.13
C LEU A 352 -14.37 -10.49 -14.87
N TYR A 353 -13.90 -9.39 -14.29
CA TYR A 353 -14.18 -8.01 -14.73
C TYR A 353 -13.14 -7.40 -15.68
N GLY A 354 -12.39 -8.24 -16.42
CA GLY A 354 -11.51 -7.81 -17.51
C GLY A 354 -10.14 -7.25 -17.11
N GLN A 355 -9.85 -7.15 -15.81
CA GLN A 355 -8.48 -7.07 -15.29
C GLN A 355 -8.00 -8.47 -14.90
N THR A 356 -6.69 -8.75 -14.97
CA THR A 356 -6.14 -10.07 -14.62
C THR A 356 -5.40 -10.05 -13.28
N GLY A 357 -6.13 -10.37 -12.20
CA GLY A 357 -5.56 -10.62 -10.87
C GLY A 357 -4.65 -11.85 -10.83
N VAL A 358 -4.90 -12.83 -11.69
CA VAL A 358 -4.08 -14.04 -11.89
C VAL A 358 -3.85 -14.31 -13.37
N TYR A 359 -2.62 -14.60 -13.77
CA TYR A 359 -2.30 -14.95 -15.16
C TYR A 359 -1.24 -16.04 -15.27
N VAL A 360 -1.57 -17.17 -15.92
CA VAL A 360 -0.64 -18.28 -16.17
C VAL A 360 0.16 -18.06 -17.46
N PHE A 361 1.48 -17.98 -17.35
CA PHE A 361 2.39 -17.75 -18.48
C PHE A 361 2.51 -18.98 -19.38
N ARG A 362 2.53 -18.73 -20.69
CA ARG A 362 2.38 -19.72 -21.75
C ARG A 362 3.08 -19.27 -23.04
N PRO A 363 3.46 -20.19 -23.94
CA PRO A 363 4.04 -19.82 -25.24
C PRO A 363 3.08 -18.94 -26.06
N GLN A 364 3.62 -17.91 -26.71
CA GLN A 364 2.85 -16.99 -27.57
C GLN A 364 3.61 -16.63 -28.85
N PRO A 365 3.42 -17.38 -29.95
CA PRO A 365 3.97 -16.98 -31.25
C PRO A 365 3.26 -15.74 -31.79
N GLY A 366 3.99 -14.64 -31.96
CA GLY A 366 3.55 -13.47 -32.77
C GLY A 366 2.36 -12.66 -32.24
N GLN A 367 2.01 -12.75 -30.95
CA GLN A 367 0.91 -11.98 -30.35
C GLN A 367 1.41 -10.90 -29.39
N THR A 368 1.00 -9.65 -29.63
CA THR A 368 1.27 -8.47 -28.78
C THR A 368 0.20 -8.32 -27.68
N GLY A 369 0.05 -9.35 -26.84
CA GLY A 369 -0.95 -9.34 -25.76
C GLY A 369 -1.01 -10.65 -24.96
N TYR A 370 -2.13 -10.89 -24.30
CA TYR A 370 -2.43 -12.17 -23.64
C TYR A 370 -3.12 -13.11 -24.64
N SER A 371 -2.57 -14.30 -24.89
CA SER A 371 -3.22 -15.22 -25.84
C SER A 371 -4.58 -15.68 -25.34
N GLN A 372 -5.60 -15.39 -26.14
CA GLN A 372 -7.00 -15.70 -25.87
C GLN A 372 -7.37 -17.13 -26.28
N MET A 373 -6.49 -17.85 -26.98
CA MET A 373 -6.71 -19.23 -27.41
C MET A 373 -6.71 -20.18 -26.21
N ALA A 374 -7.84 -20.85 -25.95
CA ALA A 374 -7.96 -21.82 -24.84
C ALA A 374 -6.86 -22.90 -24.89
N GLU A 375 -6.51 -23.39 -26.09
CA GLU A 375 -5.45 -24.38 -26.29
C GLU A 375 -4.07 -23.91 -25.77
N SER A 376 -3.79 -22.61 -25.80
CA SER A 376 -2.48 -22.05 -25.41
C SER A 376 -2.17 -22.23 -23.93
N VAL A 377 -3.19 -22.16 -23.04
CA VAL A 377 -2.95 -22.27 -21.59
C VAL A 377 -2.65 -23.71 -21.17
N TYR A 378 -3.12 -24.70 -21.93
CA TYR A 378 -2.70 -26.09 -21.74
C TYR A 378 -1.23 -26.34 -22.11
N LYS A 379 -0.55 -25.40 -22.80
CA LYS A 379 0.91 -25.43 -23.03
C LYS A 379 1.73 -24.57 -22.06
N ALA A 380 1.14 -24.18 -20.93
CA ALA A 380 1.82 -23.39 -19.89
C ALA A 380 2.99 -24.11 -19.16
N TYR A 381 3.00 -25.44 -19.11
CA TYR A 381 3.97 -26.21 -18.30
C TYR A 381 5.39 -26.25 -18.88
N LEU A 382 6.36 -26.40 -17.99
CA LEU A 382 7.78 -26.58 -18.28
C LEU A 382 8.29 -27.90 -17.68
N SER A 383 8.98 -28.70 -18.48
CA SER A 383 9.65 -29.92 -18.03
C SER A 383 10.67 -30.38 -19.06
N LYS A 384 11.63 -31.20 -18.62
CA LYS A 384 12.56 -31.91 -19.50
C LYS A 384 11.84 -32.80 -20.52
N GLU A 385 10.68 -33.35 -20.15
CA GLU A 385 9.86 -34.21 -21.03
C GLU A 385 9.18 -33.43 -22.16
N GLU A 386 8.74 -32.18 -21.94
CA GLU A 386 8.17 -31.32 -23.00
C GLU A 386 9.27 -30.68 -23.88
N GLY A 387 10.55 -30.81 -23.50
CA GLY A 387 11.67 -30.09 -24.12
C GLY A 387 11.69 -28.58 -23.80
N ARG A 388 10.75 -28.09 -22.99
CA ARG A 388 10.58 -26.68 -22.61
C ARG A 388 11.06 -26.46 -21.18
N THR A 389 12.34 -26.11 -21.03
CA THR A 389 13.02 -26.02 -19.72
C THR A 389 13.37 -24.60 -19.26
N THR A 390 12.97 -23.56 -20.01
CA THR A 390 13.28 -22.15 -19.75
C THR A 390 12.10 -21.22 -20.07
N ILE A 391 11.91 -20.16 -19.26
CA ILE A 391 10.97 -19.05 -19.49
C ILE A 391 11.48 -17.76 -18.80
N GLY A 392 11.14 -16.59 -19.32
CA GLY A 392 11.59 -15.30 -18.80
C GLY A 392 12.80 -14.75 -19.55
N LYS A 393 13.14 -13.49 -19.26
CA LYS A 393 14.19 -12.72 -19.94
C LYS A 393 14.90 -11.82 -18.93
N SER A 394 16.23 -11.79 -18.97
CA SER A 394 17.04 -10.84 -18.19
C SER A 394 17.17 -9.46 -18.85
N ASP A 395 16.91 -9.38 -20.16
CA ASP A 395 16.81 -8.11 -20.90
C ASP A 395 15.51 -7.39 -20.52
N LEU A 396 15.63 -6.25 -19.84
CA LEU A 396 14.50 -5.49 -19.32
C LEU A 396 13.70 -4.74 -20.41
N SER A 397 14.17 -4.74 -21.66
CA SER A 397 13.42 -4.23 -22.82
C SER A 397 12.48 -5.27 -23.46
N ALA A 398 12.69 -6.55 -23.19
CA ALA A 398 11.90 -7.64 -23.75
C ALA A 398 10.48 -7.73 -23.16
N GLY A 399 9.46 -7.87 -24.01
CA GLY A 399 8.06 -7.96 -23.63
C GLY A 399 7.53 -9.40 -23.51
N LEU A 400 6.23 -9.52 -23.23
CA LEU A 400 5.52 -10.81 -23.12
C LEU A 400 5.60 -11.64 -24.42
N SER A 401 5.61 -10.97 -25.57
CA SER A 401 5.81 -11.54 -26.91
C SER A 401 7.17 -12.24 -27.07
N ASP A 402 8.19 -11.76 -26.36
CA ASP A 402 9.54 -12.30 -26.40
C ASP A 402 9.74 -13.46 -25.40
N GLY A 403 8.70 -13.79 -24.63
CA GLY A 403 8.73 -14.78 -23.55
C GLY A 403 9.21 -14.24 -22.21
N ALA A 404 9.20 -12.91 -22.00
CA ALA A 404 9.48 -12.31 -20.70
C ALA A 404 8.36 -12.59 -19.68
N LEU A 405 8.72 -12.62 -18.39
CA LEU A 405 7.76 -12.70 -17.28
C LEU A 405 7.38 -11.27 -16.90
N THR A 406 6.29 -10.75 -17.49
CA THR A 406 5.90 -9.35 -17.34
C THR A 406 4.94 -9.11 -16.17
N PHE A 407 4.99 -7.91 -15.60
CA PHE A 407 3.98 -7.39 -14.69
C PHE A 407 2.64 -7.11 -15.43
N SER A 408 1.61 -6.69 -14.71
CA SER A 408 0.33 -6.26 -15.31
C SER A 408 0.47 -5.02 -16.18
N ASP A 409 1.43 -4.14 -15.85
CA ASP A 409 1.76 -2.95 -16.64
C ASP A 409 2.56 -3.26 -17.93
N GLY A 410 2.90 -4.53 -18.16
CA GLY A 410 3.62 -5.02 -19.33
C GLY A 410 5.15 -4.95 -19.23
N THR A 411 5.72 -4.32 -18.20
CA THR A 411 7.18 -4.27 -18.02
C THR A 411 7.76 -5.61 -17.56
N ASN A 412 9.00 -5.90 -17.92
CA ASN A 412 9.66 -7.16 -17.59
C ASN A 412 10.10 -7.21 -16.11
N SER A 413 9.82 -8.32 -15.44
CA SER A 413 10.34 -8.60 -14.10
C SER A 413 11.82 -8.93 -14.03
N GLY A 414 12.48 -9.15 -15.17
CA GLY A 414 13.88 -9.57 -15.27
C GLY A 414 14.15 -10.98 -14.75
N ILE A 415 13.11 -11.70 -14.28
CA ILE A 415 13.24 -13.06 -13.78
C ILE A 415 13.45 -14.01 -14.96
N VAL A 416 14.41 -14.91 -14.82
CA VAL A 416 14.62 -16.05 -15.73
C VAL A 416 14.49 -17.33 -14.93
N ILE A 417 13.60 -18.21 -15.37
CA ILE A 417 13.50 -19.60 -14.90
C ILE A 417 14.16 -20.47 -15.97
N SER A 418 15.07 -21.35 -15.55
CA SER A 418 15.87 -22.20 -16.43
C SER A 418 16.16 -23.55 -15.77
N GLU A 419 16.78 -24.46 -16.51
CA GLU A 419 17.25 -25.77 -15.99
C GLU A 419 16.12 -26.62 -15.36
N VAL A 420 14.86 -26.43 -15.79
CA VAL A 420 13.70 -27.16 -15.26
C VAL A 420 13.85 -28.66 -15.52
N GLY A 421 13.77 -29.46 -14.45
CA GLY A 421 14.09 -30.88 -14.42
C GLY A 421 13.01 -31.80 -15.02
N SER A 422 13.09 -33.08 -14.63
CA SER A 422 12.11 -34.10 -15.05
C SER A 422 10.85 -34.05 -14.18
N ALA A 423 9.68 -34.10 -14.81
CA ALA A 423 8.38 -34.12 -14.13
C ALA A 423 7.90 -35.52 -13.74
N LYS A 424 8.75 -36.55 -13.90
CA LYS A 424 8.37 -37.96 -13.64
C LYS A 424 8.30 -38.30 -12.14
N GLY A 425 9.16 -37.71 -11.32
CA GLY A 425 9.25 -37.97 -9.88
C GLY A 425 8.13 -37.34 -9.05
N SER A 426 8.27 -37.38 -7.72
CA SER A 426 7.50 -36.56 -6.76
C SER A 426 8.13 -35.19 -6.52
N GLN A 427 9.26 -34.90 -7.16
CA GLN A 427 9.96 -33.62 -7.10
C GLN A 427 10.43 -33.18 -8.49
N ILE A 428 10.56 -31.87 -8.68
CA ILE A 428 11.21 -31.25 -9.84
C ILE A 428 12.12 -30.11 -9.38
N THR A 429 13.32 -30.01 -9.97
CA THR A 429 14.24 -28.89 -9.73
C THR A 429 14.12 -27.83 -10.82
N LEU A 430 14.43 -26.58 -10.49
CA LEU A 430 14.57 -25.48 -11.44
C LEU A 430 15.54 -24.43 -10.91
N LYS A 431 16.16 -23.66 -11.78
CA LYS A 431 16.98 -22.50 -11.42
C LYS A 431 16.21 -21.22 -11.67
N VAL A 432 16.17 -20.33 -10.68
CA VAL A 432 15.67 -18.97 -10.82
C VAL A 432 16.84 -17.99 -10.79
N ASP A 433 16.88 -17.07 -11.74
CA ASP A 433 17.73 -15.89 -11.72
C ASP A 433 16.91 -14.61 -11.63
N PHE A 434 17.39 -13.66 -10.82
CA PHE A 434 16.78 -12.34 -10.60
C PHE A 434 17.66 -11.21 -11.15
N PRO A 435 17.08 -10.09 -11.59
CA PRO A 435 17.86 -8.96 -12.08
C PRO A 435 18.58 -8.25 -10.93
N LYS A 436 19.83 -7.83 -11.15
CA LYS A 436 20.62 -7.06 -10.18
C LYS A 436 20.34 -5.57 -10.37
N VAL A 437 19.58 -4.98 -9.46
CA VAL A 437 19.08 -3.59 -9.56
C VAL A 437 19.31 -2.87 -8.24
N SER A 438 19.94 -1.69 -8.26
CA SER A 438 20.08 -0.84 -7.07
C SER A 438 18.77 -0.11 -6.75
N ASP A 439 18.53 0.22 -5.48
CA ASP A 439 17.32 0.97 -5.10
C ASP A 439 17.25 2.35 -5.78
N SER A 440 18.42 2.97 -6.07
CA SER A 440 18.54 4.20 -6.86
C SER A 440 18.13 4.07 -8.33
N ALA A 441 18.08 2.85 -8.88
CA ALA A 441 17.63 2.61 -10.25
C ALA A 441 16.11 2.45 -10.37
N LYS A 442 15.41 2.22 -9.24
CA LYS A 442 13.96 1.95 -9.20
C LYS A 442 13.12 3.23 -9.28
N TRP A 443 11.84 3.06 -9.58
CA TRP A 443 10.81 4.07 -9.48
C TRP A 443 9.89 3.77 -8.29
N THR A 444 9.47 4.80 -7.55
CA THR A 444 8.50 4.67 -6.46
C THR A 444 7.13 5.10 -6.95
N ASP A 445 6.12 4.23 -6.86
CA ASP A 445 4.74 4.62 -7.12
C ASP A 445 4.21 5.58 -6.04
N CYS A 446 3.46 6.60 -6.44
CA CYS A 446 2.92 7.62 -5.53
C CYS A 446 1.46 7.33 -5.10
N GLY A 447 0.94 6.12 -5.31
CA GLY A 447 -0.39 5.72 -4.86
C GLY A 447 -1.53 6.53 -5.47
N PHE A 448 -1.38 6.96 -6.73
CA PHE A 448 -2.41 7.76 -7.40
C PHE A 448 -3.61 6.88 -7.77
N ALA A 449 -4.71 7.04 -7.05
CA ALA A 449 -5.94 6.28 -7.25
C ALA A 449 -6.68 6.74 -8.53
N SER A 450 -6.27 6.23 -9.68
CA SER A 450 -6.99 6.39 -10.95
C SER A 450 -8.32 5.65 -10.93
N VAL A 451 -9.32 6.23 -11.60
CA VAL A 451 -10.39 5.43 -12.20
C VAL A 451 -9.84 4.74 -13.46
N ALA A 452 -10.30 3.53 -13.76
CA ALA A 452 -10.05 2.87 -15.05
C ALA A 452 -11.20 3.18 -16.01
N GLY A 453 -10.92 3.31 -17.32
CA GLY A 453 -11.97 3.48 -18.34
C GLY A 453 -11.66 4.48 -19.47
N ASN A 454 -10.71 5.40 -19.27
CA ASN A 454 -10.43 6.49 -20.22
C ASN A 454 -10.22 5.96 -21.66
N SER A 455 -10.95 6.55 -22.61
CA SER A 455 -11.18 5.91 -23.91
C SER A 455 -9.90 5.71 -24.75
N LYS A 456 -9.93 4.73 -25.67
CA LYS A 456 -8.77 4.33 -26.51
C LYS A 456 -8.10 5.47 -27.30
N ASN A 457 -8.79 6.59 -27.53
CA ASN A 457 -8.30 7.76 -28.26
C ASN A 457 -7.84 8.91 -27.33
N ALA A 458 -7.56 8.62 -26.05
CA ALA A 458 -7.13 9.59 -25.06
C ALA A 458 -5.65 10.02 -25.24
N TRP A 459 -5.46 11.30 -25.58
CA TRP A 459 -4.18 12.01 -25.65
C TRP A 459 -4.23 13.25 -24.75
N ASN A 460 -3.07 13.70 -24.27
CA ASN A 460 -2.88 14.98 -23.55
C ASN A 460 -3.89 15.32 -22.43
N GLN A 461 -4.38 14.29 -21.74
CA GLN A 461 -5.40 14.38 -20.67
C GLN A 461 -4.83 14.62 -19.26
N ILE A 462 -3.51 14.72 -19.10
CA ILE A 462 -2.85 14.96 -17.80
C ILE A 462 -1.81 16.08 -17.89
N ALA A 463 -1.86 17.02 -16.94
CA ALA A 463 -0.89 18.10 -16.79
C ALA A 463 -0.44 18.24 -15.33
N MET A 464 0.86 18.47 -15.10
CA MET A 464 1.45 18.58 -13.77
C MET A 464 2.27 19.85 -13.64
N THR A 465 2.20 20.49 -12.46
CA THR A 465 2.96 21.71 -12.15
C THR A 465 3.43 21.71 -10.70
N LEU A 466 4.32 22.64 -10.35
CA LEU A 466 4.75 22.89 -8.98
C LEU A 466 4.16 24.19 -8.45
N CYS A 467 3.77 24.20 -7.17
CA CYS A 467 3.54 25.42 -6.41
C CYS A 467 4.45 25.39 -5.18
N GLY A 468 5.47 26.27 -5.15
CA GLY A 468 6.65 26.07 -4.32
C GLY A 468 7.38 24.78 -4.73
N GLN A 469 7.64 23.88 -3.79
CA GLN A 469 8.17 22.53 -4.06
C GLN A 469 7.09 21.43 -4.00
N LYS A 470 5.79 21.79 -3.91
CA LYS A 470 4.69 20.82 -3.84
C LYS A 470 4.12 20.54 -5.24
N PRO A 471 4.00 19.28 -5.68
CA PRO A 471 3.43 18.94 -6.99
C PRO A 471 1.90 18.88 -6.97
N TYR A 472 1.32 19.35 -8.08
CA TYR A 472 -0.12 19.41 -8.36
C TYR A 472 -0.37 18.83 -9.74
N VAL A 473 -1.47 18.10 -9.91
CA VAL A 473 -1.81 17.40 -11.16
C VAL A 473 -3.27 17.61 -11.52
N LEU A 474 -3.53 17.92 -12.79
CA LEU A 474 -4.84 18.06 -13.40
C LEU A 474 -5.06 16.88 -14.35
N THR A 475 -6.21 16.21 -14.22
CA THR A 475 -6.60 15.08 -15.08
C THR A 475 -7.98 15.31 -15.70
N TYR A 476 -8.16 14.97 -16.97
CA TYR A 476 -9.48 14.78 -17.57
C TYR A 476 -9.91 13.31 -17.51
N THR A 477 -11.10 13.02 -16.99
CA THR A 477 -11.75 11.71 -17.11
C THR A 477 -12.93 11.83 -18.06
N LYS A 478 -12.94 11.00 -19.13
CA LYS A 478 -14.00 11.05 -20.14
C LYS A 478 -15.35 10.59 -19.59
N ASP A 479 -15.36 9.53 -18.79
CA ASP A 479 -16.60 8.89 -18.34
C ASP A 479 -17.35 9.74 -17.27
N ASP A 480 -16.62 10.58 -16.52
CA ASP A 480 -17.21 11.65 -15.69
C ASP A 480 -17.54 12.92 -16.49
N ALA A 481 -16.94 13.06 -17.68
CA ALA A 481 -16.74 14.29 -18.45
C ALA A 481 -16.13 15.43 -17.61
N ALA A 482 -15.09 15.14 -16.82
CA ALA A 482 -14.63 16.05 -15.76
C ALA A 482 -13.13 16.35 -15.75
N LEU A 483 -12.79 17.62 -15.57
CA LEU A 483 -11.47 18.07 -15.12
C LEU A 483 -11.38 17.95 -13.60
N THR A 484 -10.26 17.42 -13.09
CA THR A 484 -10.05 17.22 -11.66
C THR A 484 -8.62 17.60 -11.25
N LEU A 485 -8.48 18.52 -10.28
CA LEU A 485 -7.19 18.94 -9.73
C LEU A 485 -6.90 18.20 -8.42
N TYR A 486 -5.69 17.65 -8.31
CA TYR A 486 -5.17 17.01 -7.11
C TYR A 486 -3.87 17.67 -6.66
N SER A 487 -3.53 17.51 -5.37
CA SER A 487 -2.20 17.86 -4.83
C SER A 487 -1.65 16.73 -3.99
N CYS A 488 -0.33 16.55 -3.98
CA CYS A 488 0.34 15.54 -3.19
C CYS A 488 0.71 16.07 -1.79
N GLU A 489 0.33 15.34 -0.74
CA GLU A 489 0.78 15.57 0.64
C GLU A 489 1.26 14.24 1.23
N GLN A 490 2.56 14.15 1.55
CA GLN A 490 3.19 12.92 2.09
C GLN A 490 2.86 11.67 1.28
N ASP A 491 3.09 11.75 -0.04
CA ASP A 491 2.80 10.69 -1.02
C ASP A 491 1.32 10.25 -1.09
N THR A 492 0.41 11.06 -0.55
CA THR A 492 -1.04 10.88 -0.68
C THR A 492 -1.62 11.95 -1.59
N TRP A 493 -2.27 11.55 -2.69
CA TRP A 493 -2.92 12.49 -3.61
C TRP A 493 -4.33 12.82 -3.16
N LYS A 494 -4.58 14.11 -2.90
CA LYS A 494 -5.88 14.62 -2.45
C LYS A 494 -6.54 15.45 -3.55
N LYS A 495 -7.78 15.08 -3.93
CA LYS A 495 -8.65 15.90 -4.79
C LYS A 495 -8.91 17.26 -4.12
N LEU A 496 -8.67 18.35 -4.85
CA LEU A 496 -8.95 19.72 -4.43
C LEU A 496 -10.16 20.30 -5.17
N TYR A 497 -10.16 20.17 -6.50
CA TYR A 497 -11.18 20.72 -7.39
C TYR A 497 -11.71 19.67 -8.36
N GLN A 498 -12.97 19.78 -8.77
CA GLN A 498 -13.53 19.03 -9.89
C GLN A 498 -14.62 19.85 -10.60
N GLN A 499 -14.64 19.77 -11.93
CA GLN A 499 -15.52 20.51 -12.82
C GLN A 499 -15.95 19.62 -13.97
N LYS A 500 -17.23 19.66 -14.35
CA LYS A 500 -17.68 19.04 -15.60
C LYS A 500 -17.45 19.98 -16.78
N ILE A 501 -16.98 19.42 -17.88
CA ILE A 501 -16.81 20.09 -19.18
C ILE A 501 -17.50 19.26 -20.27
N SER A 502 -17.55 19.79 -21.49
CA SER A 502 -18.09 19.12 -22.67
C SER A 502 -17.41 17.74 -22.92
N GLU A 503 -18.18 16.71 -23.25
CA GLU A 503 -17.64 15.39 -23.59
C GLU A 503 -16.72 15.44 -24.82
N ASN A 504 -15.57 14.76 -24.75
CA ASN A 504 -14.54 14.65 -25.81
C ASN A 504 -13.63 15.88 -26.00
N TYR A 505 -13.77 16.93 -25.19
CA TYR A 505 -12.99 18.16 -25.37
C TYR A 505 -11.74 18.26 -24.48
N GLY A 506 -11.69 17.59 -23.32
CA GLY A 506 -10.52 17.52 -22.45
C GLY A 506 -9.34 16.67 -22.96
N ASN A 507 -9.16 16.58 -24.28
CA ASN A 507 -8.05 15.86 -24.93
C ASN A 507 -6.80 16.72 -25.15
N GLU A 508 -6.80 17.96 -24.65
CA GLU A 508 -5.61 18.79 -24.48
C GLU A 508 -5.82 19.63 -23.22
N VAL A 509 -5.02 19.40 -22.18
CA VAL A 509 -5.08 20.17 -20.92
C VAL A 509 -3.73 20.77 -20.55
N LYS A 510 -3.75 21.89 -19.82
CA LYS A 510 -2.59 22.56 -19.25
C LYS A 510 -2.87 23.04 -17.83
N LEU A 511 -1.81 23.16 -17.02
CA LEU A 511 -1.87 23.59 -15.63
C LEU A 511 -0.58 24.38 -15.30
N CYS A 512 -0.71 25.61 -14.78
CA CYS A 512 0.39 26.34 -14.17
C CYS A 512 -0.01 27.04 -12.87
N ALA A 513 0.97 27.35 -12.02
CA ALA A 513 0.78 28.16 -10.82
C ALA A 513 1.52 29.50 -10.96
N TYR A 514 0.86 30.60 -10.58
CA TYR A 514 1.44 31.94 -10.53
C TYR A 514 1.00 32.64 -9.24
N ASN A 515 1.96 33.15 -8.46
CA ASN A 515 1.76 33.77 -7.15
C ASN A 515 0.85 32.97 -6.19
N GLY A 516 0.97 31.64 -6.19
CA GLY A 516 0.20 30.73 -5.34
C GLY A 516 -1.22 30.41 -5.84
N LEU A 517 -1.68 31.02 -6.94
CA LEU A 517 -2.96 30.74 -7.58
C LEU A 517 -2.77 29.78 -8.77
N PHE A 518 -3.79 28.99 -9.05
CA PHE A 518 -3.77 27.98 -10.12
C PHE A 518 -4.59 28.43 -11.33
N TYR A 519 -4.03 28.18 -12.50
CA TYR A 519 -4.61 28.47 -13.80
C TYR A 519 -4.55 27.17 -14.60
N PHE A 520 -5.66 26.83 -15.26
CA PHE A 520 -5.70 25.71 -16.19
C PHE A 520 -6.35 26.14 -17.49
N ALA A 521 -5.97 25.48 -18.58
CA ALA A 521 -6.55 25.69 -19.89
C ALA A 521 -6.88 24.35 -20.53
N TYR A 522 -7.98 24.31 -21.27
CA TYR A 522 -8.51 23.11 -21.91
C TYR A 522 -9.17 23.47 -23.25
N ALA A 523 -9.13 22.56 -24.24
CA ALA A 523 -9.89 22.74 -25.48
C ALA A 523 -11.41 22.58 -25.23
N ASP A 524 -12.24 23.31 -25.96
CA ASP A 524 -13.71 23.21 -25.92
C ASP A 524 -14.31 23.49 -27.33
N ALA A 525 -15.61 23.31 -27.51
CA ALA A 525 -16.28 23.44 -28.81
C ALA A 525 -16.12 24.83 -29.47
N ALA A 526 -15.80 25.87 -28.70
CA ALA A 526 -15.56 27.23 -29.17
C ALA A 526 -14.09 27.51 -29.53
N GLY A 527 -13.13 26.70 -29.09
CA GLY A 527 -11.70 26.96 -29.17
C GLY A 527 -10.96 26.51 -27.91
N ILE A 528 -10.31 27.44 -27.21
CA ILE A 528 -9.63 27.17 -25.93
C ILE A 528 -10.32 27.95 -24.81
N GLU A 529 -10.54 27.32 -23.67
CA GLU A 529 -10.93 27.98 -22.43
C GLU A 529 -9.72 28.06 -21.48
N ILE A 530 -9.51 29.21 -20.85
CA ILE A 530 -8.59 29.38 -19.72
C ILE A 530 -9.35 29.86 -18.48
N GLU A 531 -9.07 29.23 -17.34
CA GLU A 531 -9.77 29.46 -16.08
C GLU A 531 -8.78 29.59 -14.90
N LYS A 532 -9.16 30.41 -13.92
CA LYS A 532 -8.38 30.73 -12.71
C LYS A 532 -9.15 30.33 -11.46
N LEU A 533 -8.52 29.56 -10.57
CA LEU A 533 -9.11 29.17 -9.28
C LEU A 533 -8.91 30.21 -8.18
N ASP A 534 -9.82 30.21 -7.19
CA ASP A 534 -9.58 30.92 -5.93
C ASP A 534 -8.44 30.27 -5.11
N ALA A 535 -7.93 31.00 -4.11
CA ALA A 535 -6.82 30.55 -3.26
C ALA A 535 -7.13 29.29 -2.42
N SER A 536 -8.41 28.87 -2.35
CA SER A 536 -8.82 27.61 -1.70
C SER A 536 -8.90 26.43 -2.66
N CYS A 537 -8.72 26.67 -3.97
CA CYS A 537 -8.95 25.72 -5.06
C CYS A 537 -10.39 25.15 -5.08
N SER A 538 -11.39 25.90 -4.59
CA SER A 538 -12.76 25.40 -4.48
C SER A 538 -13.66 25.75 -5.68
N ARG A 539 -13.30 26.78 -6.44
CA ARG A 539 -14.07 27.33 -7.56
C ARG A 539 -13.22 28.20 -8.48
N VAL A 540 -13.73 28.40 -9.68
CA VAL A 540 -13.24 29.36 -10.67
C VAL A 540 -13.65 30.78 -10.26
N THR A 541 -12.78 31.76 -10.51
CA THR A 541 -12.98 33.19 -10.23
C THR A 541 -12.93 34.07 -11.47
N GLU A 542 -12.12 33.69 -12.45
CA GLU A 542 -12.01 34.33 -13.77
C GLU A 542 -11.98 33.24 -14.84
N LYS A 543 -12.63 33.49 -15.98
CA LYS A 543 -12.70 32.61 -17.16
C LYS A 543 -12.57 33.44 -18.43
N GLN A 544 -11.94 32.90 -19.46
CA GLN A 544 -11.82 33.54 -20.78
C GLN A 544 -11.69 32.53 -21.92
N THR A 545 -12.56 32.68 -22.94
CA THR A 545 -12.49 31.90 -24.18
C THR A 545 -11.54 32.54 -25.19
N ILE A 546 -10.79 31.74 -25.94
CA ILE A 546 -10.09 32.12 -27.17
C ILE A 546 -10.71 31.35 -28.33
N ALA A 547 -11.58 32.05 -29.07
CA ALA A 547 -12.34 31.47 -30.16
C ALA A 547 -11.46 31.03 -31.34
N GLY A 548 -11.81 29.90 -31.97
CA GLY A 548 -11.15 29.40 -33.19
C GLY A 548 -9.68 28.99 -33.03
N ALA A 549 -9.22 28.81 -31.80
CA ALA A 549 -7.89 28.29 -31.48
C ALA A 549 -7.92 26.77 -31.27
N ALA A 550 -6.85 26.06 -31.67
CA ALA A 550 -6.88 24.61 -31.84
C ALA A 550 -5.83 23.83 -31.02
N ASP A 551 -4.64 24.39 -30.80
CA ASP A 551 -3.52 23.75 -30.09
C ASP A 551 -2.77 24.82 -29.28
N PHE A 552 -2.28 24.50 -28.08
CA PHE A 552 -1.81 25.49 -27.11
C PHE A 552 -0.88 24.98 -25.99
N ASP A 553 -0.14 25.93 -25.41
CA ASP A 553 0.68 25.72 -24.22
C ASP A 553 0.65 26.96 -23.31
N MET A 554 0.75 26.77 -21.99
CA MET A 554 0.67 27.85 -20.99
C MET A 554 1.80 27.75 -19.97
N GLN A 555 2.35 28.89 -19.56
CA GLN A 555 3.48 28.93 -18.62
C GLN A 555 3.46 30.20 -17.77
N ALA A 556 3.93 30.11 -16.53
CA ALA A 556 4.15 31.27 -15.67
C ALA A 556 5.41 32.04 -16.11
N GLY A 557 5.25 33.34 -16.36
CA GLY A 557 6.34 34.29 -16.62
C GLY A 557 6.60 35.21 -15.43
N ALA A 558 7.49 36.18 -15.61
CA ALA A 558 7.89 37.11 -14.54
C ALA A 558 6.79 38.08 -14.08
N ASP A 559 5.82 38.38 -14.93
CA ASP A 559 4.79 39.41 -14.72
C ASP A 559 3.34 38.94 -14.97
N GLY A 560 3.14 37.64 -15.19
CA GLY A 560 1.81 37.07 -15.45
C GLY A 560 1.84 35.64 -15.99
N VAL A 561 0.67 35.16 -16.41
CA VAL A 561 0.53 33.86 -17.10
C VAL A 561 0.59 34.10 -18.61
N TYR A 562 1.45 33.37 -19.31
CA TYR A 562 1.59 33.42 -20.76
C TYR A 562 0.89 32.22 -21.39
N LEU A 563 0.29 32.45 -22.56
CA LEU A 563 -0.40 31.45 -23.37
C LEU A 563 0.01 31.62 -24.83
N VAL A 564 0.44 30.53 -25.47
CA VAL A 564 0.60 30.43 -26.92
C VAL A 564 -0.49 29.53 -27.49
N TYR A 565 -1.00 29.87 -28.66
CA TYR A 565 -2.04 29.09 -29.32
C TYR A 565 -1.96 29.20 -30.83
N THR A 566 -2.43 28.17 -31.54
CA THR A 566 -2.61 28.19 -33.00
C THR A 566 -4.07 28.52 -33.34
N GLN A 567 -4.30 29.27 -34.42
CA GLN A 567 -5.62 29.44 -35.04
C GLN A 567 -5.57 28.96 -36.49
N ASN A 568 -6.71 28.44 -36.97
CA ASN A 568 -6.87 27.88 -38.33
C ASN A 568 -5.77 26.86 -38.71
N ASN A 569 -5.19 26.16 -37.73
CA ASN A 569 -4.03 25.26 -37.83
C ASN A 569 -2.83 25.83 -38.61
N THR A 570 -2.71 27.15 -38.76
CA THR A 570 -1.73 27.77 -39.69
C THR A 570 -1.00 28.97 -39.10
N THR A 571 -1.60 29.73 -38.18
CA THR A 571 -0.94 30.89 -37.57
C THR A 571 -0.85 30.74 -36.06
N ALA A 572 0.33 30.99 -35.49
CA ALA A 572 0.59 30.88 -34.06
C ALA A 572 0.68 32.27 -33.41
N TYR A 573 -0.01 32.42 -32.28
CA TYR A 573 -0.21 33.66 -31.54
C TYR A 573 0.26 33.52 -30.09
N ALA A 574 0.65 34.64 -29.50
CA ALA A 574 1.03 34.73 -28.09
C ALA A 574 0.16 35.76 -27.34
N ARG A 575 -0.07 35.51 -26.04
CA ARG A 575 -0.86 36.38 -25.15
C ARG A 575 -0.31 36.30 -23.73
N CYS A 576 -0.44 37.41 -22.99
CA CYS A 576 -0.07 37.49 -21.58
C CYS A 576 -1.25 37.99 -20.73
N PHE A 577 -1.44 37.37 -19.57
CA PHE A 577 -2.41 37.73 -18.55
C PHE A 577 -1.67 38.36 -17.36
N LYS A 578 -1.49 39.68 -17.43
CA LYS A 578 -0.61 40.44 -16.53
C LYS A 578 -1.13 40.41 -15.09
N ALA A 579 -0.22 40.45 -14.13
CA ALA A 579 -0.49 40.37 -12.70
C ALA A 579 -1.32 39.13 -12.25
N GLY A 580 -1.53 38.14 -13.12
CA GLY A 580 -2.37 36.98 -12.83
C GLY A 580 -3.88 37.27 -12.91
N SER A 581 -4.33 38.22 -13.73
CA SER A 581 -5.76 38.36 -14.08
C SER A 581 -5.97 38.13 -15.57
N LEU A 582 -6.97 37.32 -15.91
CA LEU A 582 -7.38 37.05 -17.29
C LEU A 582 -8.02 38.29 -17.91
N SER A 583 -8.70 39.11 -17.09
CA SER A 583 -9.23 40.42 -17.50
C SER A 583 -8.13 41.42 -17.90
N VAL A 584 -6.89 41.27 -17.40
CA VAL A 584 -5.76 42.16 -17.73
C VAL A 584 -4.89 41.52 -18.82
N THR A 585 -5.46 41.44 -20.02
CA THR A 585 -4.83 40.83 -21.19
C THR A 585 -3.91 41.81 -21.94
N THR A 586 -2.66 41.41 -22.21
CA THR A 586 -1.82 41.96 -23.31
C THR A 586 -1.82 40.95 -24.47
N ASN A 587 -2.27 41.37 -25.65
CA ASN A 587 -2.15 40.56 -26.87
C ASN A 587 -0.76 40.79 -27.47
N LEU A 588 0.02 39.72 -27.67
CA LEU A 588 1.40 39.80 -28.18
C LEU A 588 1.47 39.54 -29.70
N GLY A 589 0.32 39.31 -30.36
CA GLY A 589 0.22 39.15 -31.80
C GLY A 589 0.61 37.75 -32.31
N SER A 590 0.71 37.62 -33.63
CA SER A 590 1.19 36.42 -34.31
C SER A 590 2.72 36.42 -34.38
N TYR A 591 3.36 35.32 -34.00
CA TYR A 591 4.82 35.15 -34.07
C TYR A 591 5.28 34.20 -35.18
N TYR A 592 4.36 33.44 -35.79
CA TYR A 592 4.66 32.52 -36.88
C TYR A 592 3.42 32.22 -37.74
N THR A 593 3.61 31.95 -39.03
CA THR A 593 2.53 31.47 -39.90
C THR A 593 3.02 30.52 -40.99
N THR A 594 2.17 29.55 -41.35
CA THR A 594 2.26 28.69 -42.52
C THR A 594 1.17 28.99 -43.56
N ALA A 595 0.41 30.08 -43.38
CA ALA A 595 -0.65 30.49 -44.30
C ALA A 595 -0.11 30.67 -45.73
N GLY A 596 -0.85 30.17 -46.72
CA GLY A 596 -0.39 30.09 -48.11
C GLY A 596 0.50 28.87 -48.43
N THR A 597 0.78 28.00 -47.45
CA THR A 597 1.42 26.69 -47.66
C THR A 597 0.47 25.54 -47.34
N ASN A 598 0.82 24.32 -47.76
CA ASN A 598 0.07 23.10 -47.45
C ASN A 598 0.44 22.49 -46.08
N HIS A 599 1.12 23.22 -45.20
CA HIS A 599 1.62 22.74 -43.92
C HIS A 599 0.86 23.35 -42.74
N PHE A 600 0.68 22.59 -41.66
CA PHE A 600 0.08 23.13 -40.43
C PHE A 600 1.16 23.67 -39.49
N ALA A 601 0.76 24.65 -38.67
CA ALA A 601 1.46 25.05 -37.46
C ALA A 601 0.80 24.31 -36.28
N GLY A 602 1.59 23.58 -35.49
CA GLY A 602 1.10 22.80 -34.35
C GLY A 602 2.17 22.56 -33.29
N GLN A 603 1.77 21.95 -32.18
CA GLN A 603 2.56 21.71 -30.98
C GLN A 603 3.31 22.99 -30.54
N PRO A 604 2.61 24.09 -30.22
CA PRO A 604 3.27 25.24 -29.64
C PRO A 604 3.83 24.88 -28.25
N LYS A 605 4.89 25.56 -27.83
CA LYS A 605 5.48 25.42 -26.49
C LYS A 605 5.91 26.78 -25.92
N LEU A 606 5.88 26.91 -24.59
CA LEU A 606 6.35 28.09 -23.86
C LEU A 606 7.38 27.74 -22.79
N LEU A 607 8.34 28.64 -22.59
CA LEU A 607 9.31 28.56 -21.51
C LEU A 607 9.77 29.94 -21.04
N SER A 608 10.02 30.09 -19.74
CA SER A 608 10.55 31.32 -19.12
C SER A 608 12.03 31.15 -18.76
N ILE A 609 12.88 32.11 -19.14
CA ILE A 609 14.30 32.18 -18.73
C ILE A 609 14.58 33.60 -18.25
N GLY A 610 14.73 33.77 -16.93
CA GLY A 610 14.78 35.09 -16.30
C GLY A 610 13.48 35.88 -16.57
N SER A 611 13.60 37.06 -17.17
CA SER A 611 12.48 37.89 -17.62
C SER A 611 12.06 37.63 -19.07
N SER A 612 12.79 36.81 -19.84
CA SER A 612 12.50 36.50 -21.24
C SER A 612 11.55 35.30 -21.37
N MET A 613 10.55 35.43 -22.25
CA MET A 613 9.69 34.32 -22.66
C MET A 613 10.16 33.78 -24.02
N TYR A 614 10.31 32.46 -24.11
CA TYR A 614 10.59 31.76 -25.35
C TYR A 614 9.34 30.99 -25.77
N ALA A 615 8.88 31.24 -26.98
CA ALA A 615 7.80 30.51 -27.63
C ALA A 615 8.35 29.71 -28.81
N SER A 616 7.89 28.48 -29.00
CA SER A 616 8.22 27.71 -30.20
C SER A 616 6.99 27.06 -30.81
N ILE A 617 7.10 26.67 -32.07
CA ILE A 617 6.02 26.09 -32.88
C ILE A 617 6.63 25.13 -33.91
N ARG A 618 5.96 23.99 -34.16
CA ARG A 618 6.39 23.03 -35.18
C ARG A 618 5.61 23.23 -36.48
N ASN A 619 6.35 23.31 -37.59
CA ASN A 619 5.82 23.14 -38.93
C ASN A 619 5.60 21.64 -39.19
N THR A 620 4.36 21.20 -39.36
CA THR A 620 4.07 19.76 -39.41
C THR A 620 4.57 19.09 -40.69
N GLY A 621 4.69 19.83 -41.80
CA GLY A 621 5.10 19.32 -43.11
C GLY A 621 6.62 19.26 -43.31
N THR A 622 7.37 20.25 -42.81
CA THR A 622 8.85 20.24 -42.86
C THR A 622 9.50 19.66 -41.60
N MET A 623 8.70 19.33 -40.58
CA MET A 623 9.13 18.93 -39.23
C MET A 623 9.95 19.97 -38.46
N ALA A 624 10.19 21.17 -39.02
CA ALA A 624 11.01 22.20 -38.39
C ALA A 624 10.33 22.79 -37.14
N VAL A 625 11.11 22.97 -36.07
CA VAL A 625 10.67 23.67 -34.84
C VAL A 625 11.24 25.07 -34.85
N HIS A 626 10.39 26.06 -35.08
CA HIS A 626 10.76 27.47 -35.04
C HIS A 626 10.68 27.98 -33.60
N THR A 627 11.68 28.74 -33.14
CA THR A 627 11.79 29.23 -31.76
C THR A 627 12.01 30.74 -31.75
N PHE A 628 11.28 31.44 -30.89
CA PHE A 628 11.22 32.90 -30.83
C PHE A 628 11.40 33.39 -29.39
N CYS A 629 12.26 34.38 -29.20
CA CYS A 629 12.28 35.17 -27.97
C CYS A 629 11.22 36.27 -28.08
N LEU A 630 10.28 36.31 -27.15
CA LEU A 630 9.24 37.34 -27.04
C LEU A 630 9.67 38.43 -26.05
N ASP A 631 9.39 39.69 -26.37
CA ASP A 631 9.48 40.81 -25.41
C ASP A 631 8.12 41.08 -24.72
N ALA A 632 8.13 41.98 -23.73
CA ALA A 632 6.94 42.33 -22.96
C ALA A 632 5.85 43.07 -23.76
N ASN A 633 6.15 43.55 -24.96
CA ASN A 633 5.29 44.34 -25.83
C ASN A 633 4.71 43.52 -27.00
N GLY A 634 5.24 42.32 -27.26
CA GLY A 634 4.84 41.43 -28.37
C GLY A 634 5.79 41.44 -29.57
N ASN A 635 6.91 42.16 -29.50
CA ASN A 635 7.98 41.98 -30.48
C ASN A 635 8.59 40.59 -30.29
N HIS A 636 8.82 39.89 -31.39
CA HIS A 636 9.40 38.55 -31.38
C HIS A 636 10.63 38.51 -32.28
N LYS A 637 11.72 37.93 -31.76
CA LYS A 637 12.94 37.66 -32.52
C LYS A 637 13.05 36.16 -32.74
N GLU A 638 13.08 35.72 -33.99
CA GLU A 638 13.41 34.33 -34.31
C GLU A 638 14.85 34.02 -33.90
N VAL A 639 15.00 32.90 -33.19
CA VAL A 639 16.27 32.33 -32.70
C VAL A 639 16.34 30.84 -33.03
N SER A 640 15.60 30.38 -34.05
CA SER A 640 15.55 29.00 -34.53
C SER A 640 16.91 28.47 -34.99
N ASP A 641 17.03 27.14 -35.04
CA ASP A 641 18.12 26.43 -35.71
C ASP A 641 17.57 25.47 -36.79
N ALA A 642 18.35 25.26 -37.85
CA ALA A 642 17.94 24.50 -39.04
C ALA A 642 18.05 22.96 -38.88
N ALA A 643 18.73 22.46 -37.85
CA ALA A 643 18.78 21.04 -37.49
C ALA A 643 17.67 20.65 -36.49
N THR A 644 17.06 21.61 -35.79
CA THR A 644 15.99 21.39 -34.80
C THR A 644 14.68 20.97 -35.48
N LYS A 645 14.53 19.66 -35.73
CA LYS A 645 13.40 19.05 -36.47
C LYS A 645 12.83 17.82 -35.75
N GLY A 646 11.52 17.63 -35.83
CA GLY A 646 10.85 16.41 -35.33
C GLY A 646 9.36 16.24 -35.66
N SER A 647 8.86 15.03 -35.37
CA SER A 647 7.45 14.65 -35.38
C SER A 647 6.74 15.05 -34.08
N THR A 648 7.45 15.03 -32.96
CA THR A 648 7.07 15.58 -31.65
C THR A 648 8.27 16.24 -30.97
N TYR A 649 8.04 17.19 -30.06
CA TYR A 649 9.10 17.86 -29.31
C TYR A 649 8.63 18.49 -27.98
N GLY A 650 9.59 18.82 -27.11
CA GLY A 650 9.37 19.58 -25.87
C GLY A 650 10.53 20.54 -25.53
N MET A 651 10.29 21.47 -24.60
CA MET A 651 11.24 22.50 -24.15
C MET A 651 11.61 22.36 -22.67
N ALA A 652 12.85 22.66 -22.28
CA ALA A 652 13.29 22.77 -20.89
C ALA A 652 14.40 23.82 -20.71
N THR A 653 14.66 24.26 -19.47
CA THR A 653 15.75 25.20 -19.14
C THR A 653 16.35 24.87 -17.78
N ASP A 654 17.66 25.03 -17.66
CA ASP A 654 18.39 25.00 -16.40
C ASP A 654 18.40 26.35 -15.65
N GLY A 655 17.75 27.38 -16.22
CA GLY A 655 17.76 28.77 -15.75
C GLY A 655 18.68 29.70 -16.53
N LYS A 656 19.53 29.16 -17.43
CA LYS A 656 20.44 29.91 -18.31
C LYS A 656 20.28 29.53 -19.78
N ASN A 657 20.29 28.23 -20.08
CA ASN A 657 20.23 27.68 -21.42
C ASN A 657 18.80 27.22 -21.73
N LEU A 658 18.41 27.27 -23.01
CA LEU A 658 17.19 26.63 -23.51
C LEU A 658 17.55 25.27 -24.13
N TYR A 659 16.73 24.25 -23.89
CA TYR A 659 16.85 22.91 -24.48
C TYR A 659 15.57 22.58 -25.25
N VAL A 660 15.71 22.09 -26.48
CA VAL A 660 14.63 21.61 -27.34
C VAL A 660 14.91 20.16 -27.72
N ALA A 661 14.15 19.22 -27.15
CA ALA A 661 14.27 17.79 -27.44
C ALA A 661 13.25 17.38 -28.50
N THR A 662 13.67 16.70 -29.58
CA THR A 662 12.83 16.35 -30.73
C THR A 662 12.89 14.84 -31.06
N CYS A 663 11.78 14.28 -31.53
CA CYS A 663 11.70 12.93 -32.11
C CYS A 663 11.80 13.00 -33.65
N SER A 664 12.73 12.28 -34.27
CA SER A 664 12.80 12.08 -35.72
C SER A 664 13.33 10.68 -36.05
N GLU A 665 14.47 10.55 -36.71
CA GLU A 665 15.21 9.28 -36.89
C GLU A 665 16.03 8.96 -35.63
N GLY A 666 15.35 8.94 -34.47
CA GLY A 666 15.95 8.96 -33.14
C GLY A 666 15.52 10.19 -32.32
N ILE A 667 16.16 10.41 -31.17
CA ILE A 667 15.98 11.61 -30.34
C ILE A 667 17.20 12.52 -30.49
N LEU A 668 16.93 13.79 -30.79
CA LEU A 668 17.91 14.89 -30.75
C LEU A 668 17.60 15.83 -29.59
N VAL A 669 18.63 16.46 -29.04
CA VAL A 669 18.53 17.54 -28.05
C VAL A 669 19.35 18.73 -28.56
N ASN A 670 18.67 19.85 -28.80
CA ASN A 670 19.29 21.08 -29.26
C ASN A 670 19.35 22.05 -28.07
N ARG A 671 20.54 22.47 -27.65
CA ARG A 671 20.77 23.43 -26.57
C ARG A 671 21.15 24.80 -27.13
N TYR A 672 20.38 25.84 -26.81
CA TYR A 672 20.73 27.23 -27.05
C TYR A 672 21.33 27.87 -25.79
N ASP A 673 22.52 28.44 -25.92
CA ASP A 673 23.28 29.08 -24.81
C ASP A 673 23.09 30.61 -24.71
N GLY A 674 22.14 31.16 -25.48
CA GLY A 674 21.94 32.60 -25.65
C GLY A 674 22.75 33.22 -26.79
N LYS A 675 23.63 32.46 -27.45
CA LYS A 675 24.42 32.87 -28.62
C LYS A 675 24.31 31.88 -29.78
N ALA A 676 24.51 30.59 -29.50
CA ALA A 676 24.58 29.51 -30.49
C ALA A 676 23.79 28.27 -30.05
N TRP A 677 23.46 27.42 -31.03
CA TRP A 677 22.85 26.12 -30.81
C TRP A 677 23.90 25.00 -30.87
N HIS A 678 23.70 23.99 -30.03
CA HIS A 678 24.53 22.79 -29.93
C HIS A 678 23.59 21.59 -30.03
N CYS A 679 23.82 20.67 -30.98
CA CYS A 679 22.91 19.55 -31.25
C CYS A 679 23.56 18.22 -30.84
N SER A 680 22.86 17.48 -29.98
CA SER A 680 23.32 16.24 -29.35
C SER A 680 22.38 15.09 -29.69
N LYS A 681 22.89 13.93 -30.10
CA LYS A 681 22.08 12.75 -30.40
C LYS A 681 21.99 11.82 -29.18
N MET A 682 20.76 11.52 -28.75
CA MET A 682 20.51 10.73 -27.54
C MET A 682 20.34 9.24 -27.83
N LYS A 683 19.53 8.89 -28.84
CA LYS A 683 19.09 7.51 -29.08
C LYS A 683 18.60 7.35 -30.52
N ASP A 684 18.80 6.18 -31.10
CA ASP A 684 18.26 5.79 -32.40
C ASP A 684 16.85 5.18 -32.31
N GLY A 685 16.09 5.29 -33.41
CA GLY A 685 14.80 4.62 -33.59
C GLY A 685 13.57 5.43 -33.18
N THR A 686 12.39 4.92 -33.57
CA THR A 686 11.13 5.67 -33.51
C THR A 686 10.56 5.76 -32.09
N ILE A 687 10.65 6.96 -31.51
CA ILE A 687 10.00 7.34 -30.26
C ILE A 687 8.79 8.23 -30.59
N SER A 688 7.69 8.05 -29.87
CA SER A 688 6.42 8.76 -30.14
C SER A 688 6.34 10.13 -29.47
N ASP A 689 6.89 10.30 -28.27
CA ASP A 689 6.84 11.56 -27.53
C ASP A 689 8.03 11.76 -26.58
N VAL A 690 8.41 13.03 -26.37
CA VAL A 690 9.52 13.46 -25.50
C VAL A 690 9.14 14.66 -24.63
N VAL A 691 9.40 14.57 -23.33
CA VAL A 691 9.19 15.66 -22.37
C VAL A 691 10.48 15.91 -21.57
N PRO A 692 11.24 16.96 -21.88
CA PRO A 692 12.43 17.34 -21.13
C PRO A 692 12.10 18.12 -19.85
N VAL A 693 13.00 18.06 -18.86
CA VAL A 693 13.02 18.90 -17.66
C VAL A 693 14.44 19.06 -17.15
N CYS A 694 14.80 20.19 -16.54
CA CYS A 694 16.10 20.33 -15.88
C CYS A 694 15.96 20.42 -14.36
N ARG A 695 16.99 19.97 -13.63
CA ARG A 695 17.17 20.22 -12.19
C ARG A 695 18.65 20.45 -11.92
N GLN A 696 18.98 21.57 -11.28
CA GLN A 696 20.35 21.91 -10.83
C GLN A 696 21.39 21.74 -11.95
N GLY A 697 21.16 22.36 -13.12
CA GLY A 697 22.05 22.28 -14.28
C GLY A 697 21.95 21.00 -15.12
N THR A 698 21.37 19.92 -14.59
CA THR A 698 21.24 18.64 -15.31
C THR A 698 19.91 18.56 -16.05
N LEU A 699 19.97 18.29 -17.35
CA LEU A 699 18.81 17.94 -18.18
C LEU A 699 18.45 16.46 -18.02
N PHE A 700 17.16 16.20 -17.88
CA PHE A 700 16.55 14.88 -18.02
C PHE A 700 15.52 14.93 -19.16
N VAL A 701 15.35 13.83 -19.89
CA VAL A 701 14.36 13.71 -20.96
C VAL A 701 13.55 12.43 -20.78
N LEU A 702 12.25 12.60 -20.56
CA LEU A 702 11.29 11.51 -20.52
C LEU A 702 10.90 11.15 -21.96
N THR A 703 10.79 9.85 -22.25
CA THR A 703 10.54 9.32 -23.59
C THR A 703 9.44 8.26 -23.55
N SER A 704 8.41 8.38 -24.38
CA SER A 704 7.41 7.32 -24.59
C SER A 704 7.58 6.71 -25.98
N GLY A 705 7.92 5.42 -26.03
CA GLY A 705 8.08 4.67 -27.28
C GLY A 705 6.94 3.67 -27.48
N ALA A 706 5.89 4.07 -28.20
CA ALA A 706 4.78 3.16 -28.55
C ALA A 706 5.24 1.90 -29.30
N TYR A 707 6.29 2.02 -30.11
CA TYR A 707 6.92 0.91 -30.83
C TYR A 707 7.83 0.03 -29.96
N THR A 708 8.40 0.59 -28.89
CA THR A 708 9.25 -0.15 -27.92
C THR A 708 8.47 -0.59 -26.69
N GLY A 709 7.15 -0.42 -26.69
CA GLY A 709 6.23 -0.79 -25.61
C GLY A 709 6.45 -0.10 -24.26
N THR A 710 7.39 0.85 -24.14
CA THR A 710 7.95 1.31 -22.85
C THR A 710 8.07 2.82 -22.72
N THR A 711 7.98 3.32 -21.48
CA THR A 711 8.32 4.70 -21.10
C THR A 711 9.64 4.70 -20.31
N ASN A 712 10.55 5.62 -20.62
CA ASN A 712 11.92 5.66 -20.08
C ASN A 712 12.34 7.10 -19.76
N LEU A 713 13.34 7.28 -18.89
CA LEU A 713 13.97 8.57 -18.60
C LEU A 713 15.46 8.50 -18.94
N TYR A 714 16.01 9.52 -19.60
CA TYR A 714 17.43 9.66 -19.87
C TYR A 714 17.98 10.92 -19.17
N ARG A 715 19.18 10.83 -18.60
CA ARG A 715 19.94 11.95 -18.04
C ARG A 715 21.03 12.36 -19.03
N TYR A 716 21.14 13.66 -19.30
CA TYR A 716 22.19 14.23 -20.16
C TYR A 716 23.44 14.54 -19.33
N ASP A 717 24.60 14.08 -19.81
CA ASP A 717 25.92 14.51 -19.38
C ASP A 717 26.42 15.59 -20.35
N VAL A 718 26.32 16.84 -19.89
CA VAL A 718 26.70 18.05 -20.66
C VAL A 718 28.22 18.14 -20.88
N ALA A 719 29.04 17.48 -20.05
CA ALA A 719 30.50 17.57 -20.14
C ALA A 719 31.07 16.57 -21.16
N ASN A 720 30.43 15.41 -21.32
CA ASN A 720 30.85 14.35 -22.26
C ASN A 720 30.00 14.29 -23.53
N ASP A 721 28.94 15.10 -23.64
CA ASP A 721 27.89 15.04 -24.66
C ASP A 721 27.27 13.64 -24.81
N GLN A 722 26.85 13.04 -23.69
CA GLN A 722 26.33 11.67 -23.63
C GLN A 722 25.00 11.58 -22.89
N PHE A 723 24.21 10.55 -23.19
CA PHE A 723 22.96 10.26 -22.49
C PHE A 723 23.01 8.88 -21.83
N ALA A 724 22.63 8.82 -20.56
CA ALA A 724 22.51 7.59 -19.80
C ALA A 724 21.05 7.36 -19.41
N GLN A 725 20.54 6.11 -19.49
CA GLN A 725 19.21 5.82 -18.97
C GLN A 725 19.21 5.93 -17.44
N GLU A 726 18.28 6.72 -16.90
CA GLU A 726 18.24 7.08 -15.49
C GLU A 726 17.51 5.99 -14.68
N GLY A 727 18.13 4.82 -14.60
CA GLY A 727 17.59 3.62 -13.95
C GLY A 727 16.77 2.74 -14.91
N VAL A 728 15.82 2.01 -14.34
CA VAL A 728 14.98 1.06 -15.09
C VAL A 728 13.84 1.78 -15.82
N SER A 729 13.19 1.08 -16.75
CA SER A 729 11.98 1.55 -17.43
C SER A 729 10.92 2.01 -16.42
N LEU A 730 10.23 3.12 -16.72
CA LEU A 730 9.23 3.69 -15.83
C LEU A 730 7.98 2.80 -15.74
N ASP A 731 7.52 2.36 -16.91
CA ASP A 731 6.25 1.66 -17.15
C ASP A 731 6.22 1.20 -18.63
N SER A 732 5.09 0.66 -19.10
CA SER A 732 4.80 0.60 -20.54
C SER A 732 4.68 2.01 -21.16
N TYR A 733 4.65 2.08 -22.49
CA TYR A 733 4.51 3.34 -23.24
C TYR A 733 3.30 4.14 -22.76
N SER A 734 3.41 5.47 -22.66
CA SER A 734 2.30 6.37 -22.31
C SER A 734 1.69 7.04 -23.54
N THR A 735 0.37 7.30 -23.53
CA THR A 735 -0.28 8.17 -24.54
C THR A 735 -0.53 9.62 -24.06
N SER A 736 -0.06 9.95 -22.86
CA SER A 736 0.11 11.32 -22.37
C SER A 736 1.10 11.29 -21.19
N GLN A 737 1.99 12.26 -21.05
CA GLN A 737 3.01 12.28 -20.00
C GLN A 737 3.45 13.72 -19.66
N THR A 738 3.78 13.96 -18.39
CA THR A 738 4.44 15.19 -17.90
C THR A 738 5.41 14.87 -16.78
N ILE A 739 6.42 15.73 -16.57
CA ILE A 739 7.46 15.55 -15.56
C ILE A 739 7.82 16.89 -14.91
N CYS A 740 8.06 16.89 -13.60
CA CYS A 740 8.51 18.07 -12.85
C CYS A 740 9.55 17.68 -11.77
N ALA A 741 10.32 18.65 -11.27
CA ALA A 741 11.50 18.39 -10.43
C ALA A 741 11.51 19.25 -9.14
N ALA A 742 11.08 18.67 -8.02
CA ALA A 742 11.03 19.32 -6.71
C ALA A 742 11.99 18.65 -5.71
N ASP A 743 12.75 19.43 -4.95
CA ASP A 743 13.68 18.99 -3.88
C ASP A 743 14.46 17.68 -4.17
N GLY A 744 15.15 17.65 -5.32
CA GLY A 744 15.98 16.50 -5.74
C GLY A 744 15.17 15.25 -6.16
N THR A 745 13.85 15.39 -6.30
CA THR A 745 12.94 14.32 -6.72
C THR A 745 12.25 14.70 -8.03
N LEU A 746 12.36 13.82 -9.02
CA LEU A 746 11.56 13.88 -10.24
C LEU A 746 10.21 13.22 -9.96
N TYR A 747 9.13 13.89 -10.31
CA TYR A 747 7.78 13.33 -10.35
C TYR A 747 7.37 13.22 -11.82
N VAL A 748 6.89 12.04 -12.23
CA VAL A 748 6.38 11.77 -13.58
C VAL A 748 4.93 11.34 -13.46
N SER A 749 4.03 12.02 -14.17
CA SER A 749 2.61 11.67 -14.25
C SER A 749 2.22 11.40 -15.70
N TYR A 750 1.51 10.30 -15.94
CA TYR A 750 1.27 9.79 -17.28
C TYR A 750 -0.01 8.97 -17.38
N LEU A 751 -0.53 8.85 -18.60
CA LEU A 751 -1.61 7.96 -18.98
C LEU A 751 -1.01 6.69 -19.60
N ARG A 752 -1.04 5.56 -18.88
CA ARG A 752 -0.46 4.29 -19.33
C ARG A 752 -1.14 3.82 -20.63
N GLY A 753 -0.33 3.41 -21.61
CA GLY A 753 -0.79 3.07 -22.95
C GLY A 753 -1.69 1.84 -23.01
N ALA A 754 -1.42 0.84 -22.18
CA ALA A 754 -2.08 -0.47 -22.18
C ALA A 754 -3.51 -0.46 -21.61
N ASP A 755 -3.72 0.15 -20.44
CA ASP A 755 -5.00 0.11 -19.69
C ASP A 755 -5.71 1.47 -19.59
N LYS A 756 -5.07 2.55 -20.04
CA LYS A 756 -5.54 3.95 -19.93
C LYS A 756 -5.82 4.40 -18.50
N THR A 757 -5.03 3.90 -17.53
CA THR A 757 -4.98 4.44 -16.16
C THR A 757 -4.02 5.63 -16.07
N PHE A 758 -4.34 6.58 -15.19
CA PHE A 758 -3.39 7.62 -14.78
C PHE A 758 -2.48 7.07 -13.69
N VAL A 759 -1.17 7.21 -13.88
CA VAL A 759 -0.15 6.73 -12.94
C VAL A 759 0.80 7.87 -12.62
N ILE A 760 1.25 7.94 -11.36
CA ILE A 760 2.25 8.90 -10.93
C ILE A 760 3.35 8.18 -10.17
N LYS A 761 4.56 8.20 -10.72
CA LYS A 761 5.77 7.62 -10.14
C LYS A 761 6.78 8.73 -9.87
N LYS A 762 7.62 8.54 -8.85
CA LYS A 762 8.69 9.47 -8.48
C LYS A 762 10.03 8.76 -8.37
N LYS A 763 11.10 9.53 -8.47
CA LYS A 763 12.48 9.07 -8.25
C LYS A 763 13.36 10.21 -7.73
N SER A 764 14.08 9.96 -6.64
CA SER A 764 15.15 10.85 -6.18
C SER A 764 16.36 10.73 -7.10
N VAL A 765 16.92 11.86 -7.53
CA VAL A 765 18.10 11.94 -8.39
C VAL A 765 19.23 12.67 -7.68
N THR A 766 20.41 12.06 -7.63
CA THR A 766 21.59 12.70 -7.04
C THR A 766 22.26 13.55 -8.12
N VAL A 767 22.12 14.87 -7.99
CA VAL A 767 22.76 15.83 -8.91
C VAL A 767 24.05 16.33 -8.27
N THR A 768 25.19 16.14 -8.93
CA THR A 768 26.45 16.75 -8.49
C THR A 768 26.44 18.21 -8.96
N PRO A 769 26.61 19.21 -8.07
CA PRO A 769 26.79 20.59 -8.51
C PRO A 769 28.01 20.67 -9.43
N ALA A 770 27.91 21.41 -10.53
CA ALA A 770 29.09 21.78 -11.29
C ALA A 770 30.05 22.57 -10.36
N PRO A 771 31.37 22.36 -10.43
CA PRO A 771 32.31 23.18 -9.67
C PRO A 771 32.16 24.65 -10.09
N GLU A 772 32.25 25.55 -9.11
CA GLU A 772 32.28 26.98 -9.42
C GLU A 772 33.50 27.29 -10.31
N PRO A 773 33.37 28.19 -11.29
CA PRO A 773 34.48 28.54 -12.16
C PRO A 773 35.59 29.20 -11.33
N THR A 774 36.79 28.61 -11.36
CA THR A 774 37.99 29.24 -10.83
C THR A 774 38.18 30.62 -11.46
N PRO A 775 38.40 31.70 -10.69
CA PRO A 775 38.72 33.01 -11.24
C PRO A 775 39.93 32.94 -12.17
N ASP A 776 39.78 33.43 -13.39
CA ASP A 776 40.79 33.37 -14.45
C ASP A 776 41.98 34.29 -14.10
N PRO A 777 43.24 33.84 -14.19
CA PRO A 777 44.36 34.57 -13.61
C PRO A 777 44.91 35.64 -14.56
N GLY A 778 44.63 36.91 -14.25
CA GLY A 778 45.58 38.00 -14.51
C GLY A 778 45.04 39.24 -15.22
N THR A 779 45.06 40.35 -14.49
CA THR A 779 45.80 41.54 -14.95
C THR A 779 46.85 41.89 -13.89
N ASN A 780 48.08 42.19 -14.32
CA ASN A 780 49.24 42.32 -13.43
C ASN A 780 49.33 43.75 -12.82
N PRO A 781 49.66 43.91 -11.53
CA PRO A 781 49.88 45.21 -10.91
C PRO A 781 51.31 45.74 -11.14
N ASP A 782 51.54 47.01 -10.85
CA ASP A 782 52.86 47.63 -10.64
C ASP A 782 52.70 48.89 -9.74
N PRO A 783 53.75 49.45 -9.11
CA PRO A 783 54.22 48.96 -7.82
C PRO A 783 54.30 50.05 -6.73
N GLY A 784 54.40 49.65 -5.44
CA GLY A 784 54.32 50.60 -4.32
C GLY A 784 54.88 50.13 -2.97
N THR A 785 56.16 49.71 -2.94
CA THR A 785 57.06 49.66 -1.76
C THR A 785 56.55 49.06 -0.43
N ASN A 786 57.07 47.86 -0.08
CA ASN A 786 57.30 47.44 1.31
C ASN A 786 58.43 48.32 1.93
N PRO A 787 58.59 48.44 3.27
CA PRO A 787 59.05 47.30 4.09
C PRO A 787 58.34 47.09 5.45
N ASP A 788 58.24 45.81 5.79
CA ASP A 788 58.33 45.17 7.13
C ASP A 788 59.28 45.87 8.14
N PRO A 789 59.17 45.63 9.49
CA PRO A 789 58.92 44.29 10.04
C PRO A 789 58.18 44.12 11.42
N GLU A 790 57.96 42.83 11.73
CA GLU A 790 58.16 42.15 13.03
C GLU A 790 57.14 42.21 14.20
N THR A 791 56.85 40.98 14.67
CA THR A 791 56.58 40.54 16.06
C THR A 791 55.21 40.73 16.75
N ASN A 792 54.71 39.59 17.25
CA ASN A 792 53.65 39.37 18.24
C ASN A 792 54.23 39.49 19.67
N PRO A 793 53.50 40.00 20.68
CA PRO A 793 52.94 39.07 21.69
C PRO A 793 51.60 39.48 22.37
N GLU A 794 51.12 38.59 23.24
CA GLU A 794 49.98 38.71 24.19
C GLU A 794 50.27 39.66 25.40
N PRO A 795 49.42 39.72 26.46
CA PRO A 795 47.99 40.06 26.55
C PRO A 795 47.71 41.19 27.61
N GLY A 796 46.50 41.79 27.63
CA GLY A 796 46.17 42.83 28.62
C GLY A 796 44.68 43.11 28.89
N THR A 797 44.25 42.86 30.12
CA THR A 797 42.91 43.03 30.76
C THR A 797 42.21 44.39 30.68
N GLY A 798 40.86 44.38 30.64
CA GLY A 798 39.94 45.51 30.94
C GLY A 798 38.99 45.87 29.79
N GLY A 799 37.75 46.37 30.00
CA GLY A 799 36.96 46.53 31.24
C GLY A 799 35.61 47.24 30.94
N GLU A 800 34.52 46.73 31.51
CA GLU A 800 33.16 47.31 31.69
C GLU A 800 32.38 48.03 30.54
N THR A 801 31.32 47.35 30.08
CA THR A 801 29.90 47.76 30.08
C THR A 801 29.41 49.23 29.92
N THR A 802 28.54 49.43 28.90
CA THR A 802 27.27 50.23 28.86
C THR A 802 27.20 51.79 28.79
N THR A 803 26.51 52.27 27.73
CA THR A 803 25.69 53.52 27.62
C THR A 803 26.41 54.89 27.68
N THR A 804 25.82 56.04 27.29
CA THR A 804 24.44 56.36 26.84
C THR A 804 24.44 57.12 25.46
N THR A 805 23.75 58.21 25.08
CA THR A 805 22.76 59.18 25.67
C THR A 805 21.99 59.94 24.54
N GLU A 806 20.71 60.30 24.77
CA GLU A 806 20.03 61.57 24.32
C GLU A 806 19.85 61.94 22.80
N ALA A 807 18.92 62.82 22.37
CA ALA A 807 17.73 63.45 23.00
C ALA A 807 16.73 64.05 21.96
N ALA A 808 15.44 64.17 22.36
CA ALA A 808 14.44 65.23 22.09
C ALA A 808 14.13 65.70 20.62
N THR A 809 12.96 66.27 20.25
CA THR A 809 11.95 67.06 21.01
C THR A 809 10.47 66.77 20.66
N THR A 810 9.57 67.23 21.56
CA THR A 810 8.08 67.38 21.53
C THR A 810 7.45 67.89 20.22
N THR A 811 6.15 67.65 19.90
CA THR A 811 4.89 68.06 20.60
C THR A 811 3.65 67.19 20.18
N THR A 812 2.37 67.34 20.62
CA THR A 812 1.69 67.67 21.92
C THR A 812 0.14 67.48 21.76
N GLU A 813 -0.56 66.96 22.79
CA GLU A 813 -2.06 66.93 23.04
C GLU A 813 -3.01 66.24 22.01
N ALA A 814 -3.99 65.37 22.35
CA ALA A 814 -5.05 65.23 23.41
C ALA A 814 -6.43 65.76 22.93
N PRO A 815 -7.57 65.02 23.10
CA PRO A 815 -8.22 64.71 24.40
C PRO A 815 -8.70 63.23 24.57
N THR A 816 -8.62 62.57 25.74
CA THR A 816 -9.45 62.60 27.00
C THR A 816 -10.50 61.45 27.07
N PRO A 817 -10.66 60.70 28.20
CA PRO A 817 -11.36 59.40 28.22
C PRO A 817 -12.71 59.34 29.00
N THR A 818 -13.35 58.17 28.97
CA THR A 818 -14.50 57.75 29.81
C THR A 818 -14.25 56.35 30.41
N PRO A 819 -14.98 55.90 31.46
CA PRO A 819 -14.30 55.47 32.69
C PRO A 819 -14.29 53.96 33.01
N THR A 820 -13.39 53.57 33.92
CA THR A 820 -13.26 52.22 34.48
C THR A 820 -14.08 52.03 35.76
N PRO A 821 -14.82 50.92 35.94
CA PRO A 821 -15.47 50.57 37.21
C PRO A 821 -14.52 49.88 38.19
N THR A 822 -14.70 50.14 39.49
CA THR A 822 -13.86 49.65 40.61
C THR A 822 -13.99 48.14 40.85
N PRO A 823 -12.89 47.41 41.15
CA PRO A 823 -12.95 45.99 41.54
C PRO A 823 -13.37 45.78 43.01
N THR A 824 -14.24 44.79 43.24
CA THR A 824 -14.65 44.29 44.56
C THR A 824 -13.52 43.49 45.24
N PRO A 825 -13.33 43.57 46.58
CA PRO A 825 -12.32 42.77 47.28
C PRO A 825 -12.54 41.25 47.12
N THR A 826 -11.44 40.52 46.96
CA THR A 826 -11.42 39.06 46.81
C THR A 826 -11.31 38.38 48.19
N PRO A 827 -12.02 37.27 48.46
CA PRO A 827 -11.92 36.54 49.74
C PRO A 827 -10.54 35.91 49.95
N PRO A 828 -10.14 35.63 51.21
CA PRO A 828 -8.84 35.04 51.53
C PRO A 828 -8.67 33.63 50.94
N PRO A 829 -7.43 33.22 50.60
CA PRO A 829 -7.18 31.94 49.93
C PRO A 829 -7.47 30.74 50.86
N THR A 830 -8.28 29.81 50.37
CA THR A 830 -8.48 28.48 50.97
C THR A 830 -7.14 27.76 51.15
N PRO A 831 -6.86 27.10 52.29
CA PRO A 831 -5.61 26.40 52.51
C PRO A 831 -5.37 25.31 51.45
N VAL A 832 -4.14 25.26 50.92
CA VAL A 832 -3.75 24.31 49.88
C VAL A 832 -3.63 22.90 50.46
N VAL A 833 -4.71 22.11 50.30
CA VAL A 833 -4.69 20.68 50.59
C VAL A 833 -3.70 20.00 49.65
N THR A 834 -2.52 19.65 50.17
CA THR A 834 -1.52 18.87 49.44
C THR A 834 -2.04 17.43 49.29
N PRO A 835 -2.16 16.87 48.08
CA PRO A 835 -2.76 15.56 47.90
C PRO A 835 -1.80 14.43 48.31
N ASP A 836 -2.29 13.49 49.13
CA ASP A 836 -1.56 12.31 49.64
C ASP A 836 -0.86 11.48 48.54
N VAL A 837 -1.36 11.54 47.30
CA VAL A 837 -0.72 11.00 46.10
C VAL A 837 -0.68 12.08 45.04
N THR A 838 0.52 12.37 44.53
CA THR A 838 0.73 13.22 43.36
C THR A 838 1.02 12.38 42.13
N VAL A 839 0.27 12.60 41.05
CA VAL A 839 0.54 12.02 39.72
C VAL A 839 1.25 13.06 38.86
N SER A 840 2.38 12.66 38.26
CA SER A 840 3.20 13.50 37.37
C SER A 840 3.32 12.84 36.01
N TYR A 841 3.17 13.59 34.92
CA TYR A 841 3.23 13.09 33.55
C TYR A 841 3.78 14.09 32.55
N ARG A 842 4.32 13.59 31.44
CA ARG A 842 4.76 14.39 30.28
C ARG A 842 4.62 13.59 28.99
N THR A 843 4.57 14.28 27.85
CA THR A 843 4.37 13.65 26.54
C THR A 843 5.48 14.02 25.54
N HIS A 844 5.69 13.15 24.55
CA HIS A 844 6.45 13.43 23.34
C HIS A 844 5.50 13.91 22.25
N ILE A 845 5.73 15.11 21.73
CA ILE A 845 4.84 15.82 20.82
C ILE A 845 5.54 15.99 19.47
N GLN A 846 4.83 15.71 18.37
CA GLN A 846 5.33 15.92 17.02
C GLN A 846 5.91 17.34 16.83
N THR A 847 7.10 17.41 16.22
CA THR A 847 7.90 18.65 16.01
C THR A 847 8.51 19.27 17.27
N PHE A 848 7.98 19.02 18.47
CA PHE A 848 8.47 19.66 19.71
C PHE A 848 9.30 18.74 20.61
N GLY A 849 9.20 17.41 20.45
CA GLY A 849 9.90 16.44 21.29
C GLY A 849 9.22 16.25 22.64
N TRP A 850 10.00 15.83 23.66
CA TRP A 850 9.51 15.70 25.04
C TRP A 850 9.24 17.06 25.68
N GLU A 851 8.15 17.18 26.44
CA GLU A 851 7.98 18.35 27.32
C GLU A 851 9.09 18.40 28.39
N ASN A 852 9.77 19.55 28.49
CA ASN A 852 10.81 19.83 29.49
C ASN A 852 10.28 19.89 30.93
N THR A 853 8.97 19.96 31.14
CA THR A 853 8.33 20.05 32.45
C THR A 853 7.33 18.92 32.65
N TRP A 854 7.33 18.33 33.85
CA TRP A 854 6.33 17.34 34.23
C TRP A 854 5.06 18.07 34.67
N ARG A 855 3.95 17.78 33.99
CA ARG A 855 2.61 18.21 34.39
C ARG A 855 2.13 17.36 35.55
N GLN A 856 1.24 17.88 36.38
CA GLN A 856 0.78 17.21 37.60
C GLN A 856 -0.71 17.40 37.81
N ASN A 857 -1.34 16.42 38.49
CA ASN A 857 -2.64 16.54 39.15
C ASN A 857 -3.71 17.33 38.35
N GLY A 858 -3.91 16.95 37.09
CA GLY A 858 -4.92 17.54 36.21
C GLY A 858 -4.47 18.63 35.23
N MET A 859 -3.20 19.07 35.27
CA MET A 859 -2.68 20.02 34.27
C MET A 859 -2.57 19.37 32.88
N MET A 860 -2.91 20.08 31.81
CA MET A 860 -2.76 19.57 30.44
C MET A 860 -1.29 19.27 30.11
N SER A 861 -1.02 18.06 29.62
CA SER A 861 0.19 17.72 28.86
C SER A 861 -0.17 17.57 27.38
N GLY A 862 0.74 17.96 26.48
CA GLY A 862 0.48 17.99 25.03
C GLY A 862 0.04 19.35 24.49
N THR A 863 -0.86 19.34 23.50
CA THR A 863 -1.43 20.54 22.86
C THR A 863 -2.92 20.40 22.59
N SER A 864 -3.61 21.54 22.45
CA SER A 864 -4.99 21.64 21.99
C SER A 864 -5.02 22.59 20.79
N GLY A 865 -5.74 22.23 19.72
CA GLY A 865 -5.91 23.07 18.52
C GLY A 865 -4.68 23.24 17.60
N LYS A 866 -3.47 22.87 18.04
CA LYS A 866 -2.22 22.99 17.25
C LYS A 866 -1.98 21.87 16.24
N ALA A 867 -2.91 20.93 16.11
CA ALA A 867 -2.89 19.79 15.19
C ALA A 867 -1.65 18.85 15.30
N LYS A 868 -0.92 18.88 16.41
CA LYS A 868 0.23 18.00 16.68
C LYS A 868 -0.22 16.72 17.38
N ARG A 869 0.28 15.56 16.92
CA ARG A 869 0.07 14.27 17.61
C ARG A 869 0.96 14.16 18.85
N LEU A 870 0.46 13.45 19.86
CA LEU A 870 1.30 12.76 20.83
C LEU A 870 1.91 11.51 20.16
N GLU A 871 3.16 11.19 20.51
CA GLU A 871 3.89 10.02 19.99
C GLU A 871 4.31 9.07 21.13
N GLY A 872 4.51 9.61 22.34
CA GLY A 872 4.83 8.86 23.55
C GLY A 872 4.42 9.60 24.84
N ILE A 873 4.43 8.90 25.97
CA ILE A 873 4.04 9.40 27.29
C ILE A 873 4.86 8.72 28.40
N GLU A 874 5.15 9.48 29.47
CA GLU A 874 5.66 8.98 30.75
C GLU A 874 4.72 9.44 31.88
N ILE A 875 4.45 8.58 32.86
CA ILE A 875 3.55 8.83 34.00
C ILE A 875 4.14 8.19 35.25
N LYS A 876 4.19 8.92 36.36
CA LYS A 876 4.69 8.42 37.66
C LYS A 876 3.85 8.95 38.80
N VAL A 877 3.82 8.21 39.91
CA VAL A 877 3.14 8.60 41.15
C VAL A 877 4.14 8.68 42.30
N SER A 878 3.88 9.57 43.24
CA SER A 878 4.65 9.79 44.48
C SER A 878 3.74 10.26 45.62
N GLY A 879 4.25 10.27 46.85
CA GLY A 879 3.51 10.63 48.07
C GLY A 879 3.18 9.43 48.97
N ASN A 880 2.67 8.34 48.37
CA ASN A 880 2.45 7.06 49.06
C ASN A 880 3.29 5.94 48.43
N SER A 881 4.14 5.28 49.21
CA SER A 881 4.98 4.16 48.76
C SER A 881 4.20 2.87 48.48
N GLY A 882 2.98 2.73 49.01
CA GLY A 882 2.05 1.67 48.68
C GLY A 882 1.31 1.84 47.34
N ILE A 883 1.55 2.94 46.62
CA ILE A 883 0.89 3.27 45.34
C ILE A 883 1.90 3.33 44.20
N GLY A 884 1.68 2.46 43.21
CA GLY A 884 2.27 2.54 41.87
C GLY A 884 1.23 2.87 40.81
N ILE A 885 1.69 3.04 39.56
CA ILE A 885 0.87 3.26 38.39
C ILE A 885 1.41 2.45 37.21
N GLN A 886 0.51 1.93 36.38
CA GLN A 886 0.86 1.32 35.10
C GLN A 886 -0.08 1.80 33.98
N TYR A 887 0.45 1.88 32.77
CA TYR A 887 -0.24 2.44 31.61
C TYR A 887 0.20 1.79 30.30
N THR A 888 -0.69 1.81 29.32
CA THR A 888 -0.45 1.34 27.95
C THR A 888 -1.18 2.25 26.97
N THR A 889 -0.62 2.41 25.77
CA THR A 889 -1.17 3.24 24.69
C THR A 889 -1.46 2.41 23.45
N HIS A 890 -2.51 2.81 22.72
CA HIS A 890 -2.74 2.36 21.35
C HIS A 890 -1.92 3.23 20.41
N CYS A 891 -0.91 2.65 19.76
CA CYS A 891 0.01 3.36 18.88
C CYS A 891 -0.21 2.94 17.41
N GLN A 892 -0.16 3.91 16.50
CA GLN A 892 -0.30 3.68 15.05
C GLN A 892 0.67 2.60 14.55
N SER A 893 0.17 1.69 13.71
CA SER A 893 0.86 0.50 13.20
C SER A 893 1.21 -0.59 14.23
N TYR A 894 1.08 -0.35 15.54
CA TYR A 894 1.44 -1.33 16.58
C TYR A 894 0.26 -1.80 17.45
N GLY A 895 -0.86 -1.09 17.44
CA GLY A 895 -1.99 -1.40 18.31
C GLY A 895 -1.67 -1.08 19.77
N TRP A 896 -2.26 -1.84 20.71
CA TRP A 896 -1.97 -1.70 22.13
C TRP A 896 -0.58 -2.24 22.48
N LEU A 897 0.26 -1.37 23.05
CA LEU A 897 1.61 -1.72 23.50
C LEU A 897 1.60 -2.49 24.85
N PRO A 898 2.71 -3.14 25.23
CA PRO A 898 2.91 -3.64 26.59
C PRO A 898 2.66 -2.58 27.67
N TRP A 899 2.34 -3.03 28.88
CA TRP A 899 2.23 -2.14 30.05
C TRP A 899 3.60 -1.58 30.46
N SER A 900 3.64 -0.26 30.65
CA SER A 900 4.73 0.52 31.26
C SER A 900 4.38 0.85 32.72
N ALA A 901 5.37 0.86 33.62
CA ALA A 901 5.21 1.21 35.03
C ALA A 901 5.69 2.66 35.34
N ASN A 902 5.72 3.08 36.62
CA ASN A 902 6.16 4.40 37.08
C ASN A 902 7.38 4.96 36.31
N GLY A 903 7.14 5.91 35.41
CA GLY A 903 8.17 6.63 34.66
C GLY A 903 8.70 5.93 33.39
N ASP A 904 8.33 4.68 33.13
CA ASP A 904 8.64 3.99 31.88
C ASP A 904 7.96 4.70 30.70
N MET A 905 8.69 5.08 29.66
CA MET A 905 8.06 5.54 28.42
C MET A 905 7.10 4.48 27.84
N ASN A 906 5.92 4.90 27.39
CA ASN A 906 5.01 4.13 26.54
C ASN A 906 4.72 4.93 25.25
N GLY A 907 4.53 4.25 24.12
CA GLY A 907 4.52 4.87 22.79
C GLY A 907 5.86 4.74 22.06
N THR A 908 6.21 5.73 21.24
CA THR A 908 7.40 5.72 20.37
C THR A 908 8.10 7.08 20.34
N GLN A 909 9.38 7.11 20.00
CA GLN A 909 10.17 8.31 19.72
C GLN A 909 10.71 8.21 18.30
N GLY A 910 10.75 9.33 17.56
CA GLY A 910 11.33 9.44 16.21
C GLY A 910 10.63 8.69 15.06
N GLU A 911 9.84 7.65 15.34
CA GLU A 911 9.12 6.82 14.34
C GLU A 911 7.89 7.51 13.70
N ALA A 912 7.60 8.75 14.08
CA ALA A 912 6.47 9.55 13.60
C ALA A 912 5.06 8.93 13.81
N LYS A 913 4.92 7.90 14.67
CA LYS A 913 3.64 7.25 14.98
C LYS A 913 2.83 8.07 15.98
N ARG A 914 1.53 8.26 15.73
CA ARG A 914 0.61 8.85 16.71
C ARG A 914 0.20 7.84 17.79
N LEU A 915 -0.03 8.33 18.99
CA LEU A 915 -0.93 7.69 19.96
C LEU A 915 -2.38 7.93 19.54
N GLU A 916 -3.25 6.95 19.78
CA GLU A 916 -4.69 7.01 19.46
C GLU A 916 -5.58 6.79 20.69
N ALA A 917 -5.10 6.04 21.70
CA ALA A 917 -5.81 5.77 22.95
C ALA A 917 -4.85 5.41 24.09
N ILE A 918 -5.35 5.37 25.33
CA ILE A 918 -4.58 5.04 26.55
C ILE A 918 -5.45 4.29 27.58
N LYS A 919 -4.84 3.39 28.36
CA LYS A 919 -5.38 2.82 29.62
C LYS A 919 -4.38 3.13 30.74
N ILE A 920 -4.86 3.46 31.94
CA ILE A 920 -4.04 3.78 33.12
C ILE A 920 -4.69 3.18 34.37
N GLN A 921 -3.95 2.43 35.19
CA GLN A 921 -4.46 1.83 36.43
C GLN A 921 -3.42 1.86 37.55
N LEU A 922 -3.88 1.93 38.80
CA LEU A 922 -3.01 1.94 39.98
C LEU A 922 -2.54 0.51 40.34
N THR A 923 -1.39 0.44 41.00
CA THR A 923 -0.74 -0.78 41.48
C THR A 923 -0.21 -0.59 42.90
N GLY A 924 0.38 -1.63 43.49
CA GLY A 924 0.84 -1.62 44.89
C GLY A 924 -0.25 -2.01 45.91
N SER A 925 0.14 -2.09 47.18
CA SER A 925 -0.71 -2.56 48.29
C SER A 925 -1.92 -1.66 48.57
N ASP A 926 -1.80 -0.36 48.26
CA ASP A 926 -2.81 0.64 48.57
C ASP A 926 -3.76 0.92 47.40
N LYS A 927 -3.60 0.24 46.24
CA LYS A 927 -4.30 0.58 44.99
C LYS A 927 -5.83 0.73 45.14
N ASP A 928 -6.45 -0.06 46.01
CA ASP A 928 -7.90 -0.09 46.21
C ASP A 928 -8.41 1.00 47.17
N LYS A 929 -7.49 1.76 47.81
CA LYS A 929 -7.79 2.96 48.61
C LYS A 929 -7.87 4.24 47.75
N TYR A 930 -7.62 4.15 46.44
CA TYR A 930 -7.54 5.27 45.52
C TYR A 930 -8.27 5.00 44.19
N ASP A 931 -8.54 6.06 43.44
CA ASP A 931 -9.05 6.05 42.06
C ASP A 931 -8.12 6.90 41.18
N VAL A 932 -7.81 6.42 39.98
CA VAL A 932 -7.13 7.21 38.93
C VAL A 932 -8.10 7.56 37.82
N TYR A 933 -8.19 8.85 37.49
CA TYR A 933 -9.06 9.42 36.45
C TYR A 933 -8.26 10.10 35.36
N TYR A 934 -8.65 9.95 34.11
CA TYR A 934 -7.95 10.54 32.96
C TYR A 934 -8.88 10.81 31.77
N ARG A 935 -8.55 11.83 30.99
CA ARG A 935 -9.18 12.13 29.69
C ARG A 935 -8.17 12.67 28.69
N VAL A 936 -8.52 12.63 27.41
CA VAL A 936 -7.64 13.00 26.30
C VAL A 936 -8.32 13.96 25.32
N HIS A 937 -7.53 14.81 24.67
CA HIS A 937 -7.93 15.57 23.50
C HIS A 937 -7.64 14.73 22.25
N ALA A 938 -8.66 14.42 21.45
CA ALA A 938 -8.55 13.61 20.24
C ALA A 938 -8.93 14.40 18.98
N GLN A 939 -8.17 14.20 17.90
CA GLN A 939 -8.39 14.86 16.61
C GLN A 939 -9.83 14.65 16.11
N SER A 940 -10.50 15.74 15.73
CA SER A 940 -11.91 15.79 15.31
C SER A 940 -12.95 15.54 16.42
N TYR A 941 -12.56 15.24 17.66
CA TYR A 941 -13.47 15.01 18.80
C TYR A 941 -13.29 15.99 19.96
N GLY A 942 -12.20 16.77 20.00
CA GLY A 942 -11.93 17.65 21.13
C GLY A 942 -11.61 16.85 22.41
N TRP A 943 -11.96 17.40 23.58
CA TRP A 943 -11.78 16.72 24.86
C TRP A 943 -12.86 15.67 25.10
N LEU A 944 -12.44 14.40 25.23
CA LEU A 944 -13.33 13.28 25.55
C LEU A 944 -13.73 13.25 27.04
N GLY A 945 -14.63 12.34 27.38
CA GLY A 945 -15.04 12.07 28.75
C GLY A 945 -13.91 11.53 29.64
N TRP A 946 -14.15 11.50 30.96
CA TRP A 946 -13.21 10.97 31.94
C TRP A 946 -13.35 9.45 32.07
N ALA A 947 -12.29 8.71 31.71
CA ALA A 947 -12.11 7.31 32.06
C ALA A 947 -11.54 7.18 33.48
N ALA A 948 -11.58 5.95 34.03
CA ALA A 948 -11.01 5.64 35.33
C ALA A 948 -10.45 4.20 35.38
N ASN A 949 -9.46 3.97 36.26
CA ASN A 949 -9.06 2.64 36.74
C ASN A 949 -8.95 1.54 35.66
N GLY A 950 -8.18 1.81 34.59
CA GLY A 950 -7.95 0.86 33.50
C GLY A 950 -8.99 0.89 32.38
N ALA A 951 -10.11 1.61 32.49
CA ALA A 951 -11.01 1.83 31.36
C ALA A 951 -10.29 2.62 30.24
N PRO A 952 -10.45 2.28 28.95
CA PRO A 952 -9.77 3.00 27.88
C PRO A 952 -10.24 4.46 27.75
N ALA A 953 -9.38 5.32 27.20
CA ALA A 953 -9.70 6.67 26.76
C ALA A 953 -9.07 6.95 25.38
N GLY A 954 -9.78 7.64 24.48
CA GLY A 954 -9.31 7.95 23.12
C GLY A 954 -10.14 7.34 21.99
N THR A 955 -9.50 7.05 20.87
CA THR A 955 -10.10 6.78 19.55
C THR A 955 -9.38 5.67 18.80
N ALA A 956 -9.29 4.47 19.40
CA ALA A 956 -8.49 3.36 18.85
C ALA A 956 -9.04 2.85 17.52
N GLY A 957 -8.16 2.72 16.51
CA GLY A 957 -8.50 2.21 15.19
C GLY A 957 -9.20 3.22 14.27
N TYR A 958 -9.65 4.37 14.78
CA TYR A 958 -10.25 5.45 13.99
C TYR A 958 -9.22 6.34 13.25
N ALA A 959 -7.93 6.00 13.32
CA ALA A 959 -6.81 6.76 12.79
C ALA A 959 -6.68 8.22 13.30
N LYS A 960 -7.39 8.56 14.39
CA LYS A 960 -7.33 9.89 15.02
C LYS A 960 -6.21 9.91 16.07
N ARG A 961 -5.35 10.92 15.97
CA ARG A 961 -4.30 11.17 16.97
C ARG A 961 -4.90 11.69 18.28
N LEU A 962 -4.28 11.32 19.40
CA LEU A 962 -4.31 12.13 20.61
C LEU A 962 -3.43 13.37 20.42
N GLU A 963 -3.84 14.49 20.99
CA GLU A 963 -3.08 15.75 20.97
C GLU A 963 -2.69 16.22 22.38
N GLY A 964 -3.45 15.83 23.41
CA GLY A 964 -3.18 16.17 24.81
C GLY A 964 -3.91 15.28 25.82
N ILE A 965 -3.54 15.36 27.10
CA ILE A 965 -4.03 14.51 28.19
C ILE A 965 -4.10 15.25 29.55
N GLN A 966 -5.04 14.86 30.41
CA GLN A 966 -5.12 15.23 31.83
C GLN A 966 -5.30 13.96 32.68
N ILE A 967 -4.62 13.89 33.84
CA ILE A 967 -4.64 12.73 34.76
C ILE A 967 -4.71 13.22 36.21
N VAL A 968 -5.54 12.58 37.03
CA VAL A 968 -5.75 12.88 38.45
C VAL A 968 -5.76 11.57 39.25
N VAL A 969 -5.23 11.58 40.47
CA VAL A 969 -5.42 10.50 41.45
C VAL A 969 -6.11 11.08 42.68
N VAL A 970 -7.10 10.36 43.22
CA VAL A 970 -7.88 10.75 44.42
C VAL A 970 -8.11 9.55 45.33
N LYS A 971 -8.47 9.78 46.60
CA LYS A 971 -8.92 8.72 47.51
C LYS A 971 -10.19 8.05 46.99
N LYS A 972 -10.39 6.77 47.31
CA LYS A 972 -11.50 5.96 46.79
C LYS A 972 -12.85 6.64 47.03
N GLY A 973 -13.62 6.84 45.96
CA GLY A 973 -14.94 7.48 46.03
C GLY A 973 -14.93 9.00 46.32
N ALA A 974 -13.77 9.65 46.41
CA ALA A 974 -13.69 11.11 46.51
C ALA A 974 -13.97 11.79 45.16
N GLY A 975 -14.74 12.87 45.18
CA GLY A 975 -14.97 13.70 43.99
C GLY A 975 -13.76 14.55 43.61
N PHE A 976 -13.71 14.96 42.34
CA PHE A 976 -12.75 15.95 41.83
C PHE A 976 -13.43 16.92 40.87
N ASN A 977 -12.89 18.13 40.74
CA ASN A 977 -13.36 19.10 39.75
C ASN A 977 -13.12 18.55 38.34
N ARG A 978 -14.18 18.35 37.55
CA ARG A 978 -14.09 17.83 36.17
C ARG A 978 -13.83 18.89 35.09
N ASN A 979 -13.85 20.17 35.47
CA ASN A 979 -13.56 21.34 34.64
C ASN A 979 -12.16 21.93 34.95
N MET A 980 -11.14 21.06 34.97
CA MET A 980 -9.77 21.45 35.32
C MET A 980 -9.18 22.39 34.28
N GLN A 981 -8.61 23.51 34.74
CA GLN A 981 -8.08 24.61 33.90
C GLN A 981 -9.13 25.22 32.93
N GLY A 982 -10.42 25.16 33.27
CA GLY A 982 -11.51 25.65 32.40
C GLY A 982 -11.79 24.76 31.18
N ILE A 983 -11.20 23.56 31.14
CA ILE A 983 -11.39 22.59 30.06
C ILE A 983 -12.64 21.75 30.35
N ALA A 984 -13.70 21.96 29.57
CA ALA A 984 -14.85 21.07 29.52
C ALA A 984 -14.58 19.85 28.61
N SER A 985 -15.23 18.72 28.88
CA SER A 985 -15.30 17.60 27.93
C SER A 985 -16.41 17.88 26.91
N GLN A 986 -16.09 17.78 25.62
CA GLN A 986 -17.03 17.96 24.51
C GLN A 986 -17.96 16.75 24.33
N PHE A 987 -17.50 15.56 24.72
CA PHE A 987 -18.28 14.31 24.69
C PHE A 987 -18.29 13.62 26.05
N ALA A 988 -19.39 12.96 26.39
CA ALA A 988 -19.53 12.22 27.64
C ALA A 988 -18.71 10.91 27.66
N ASN A 989 -18.56 10.26 26.50
CA ASN A 989 -17.79 9.03 26.38
C ASN A 989 -16.28 9.33 26.42
N ALA A 990 -15.54 8.56 27.22
CA ALA A 990 -14.08 8.66 27.27
C ALA A 990 -13.39 7.98 26.09
N PHE A 991 -14.03 6.97 25.48
CA PHE A 991 -13.44 6.11 24.46
C PHE A 991 -14.41 5.80 23.31
N TYR A 992 -13.83 5.68 22.12
CA TYR A 992 -14.47 5.19 20.91
C TYR A 992 -13.55 4.17 20.24
N ALA A 993 -14.06 2.95 20.01
CA ALA A 993 -13.37 1.90 19.27
C ALA A 993 -13.93 1.79 17.85
N ALA A 994 -13.08 1.64 16.83
CA ALA A 994 -13.54 1.36 15.47
C ALA A 994 -14.34 0.04 15.40
N PRO A 995 -15.26 -0.15 14.44
CA PRO A 995 -15.98 -1.42 14.27
C PRO A 995 -15.03 -2.62 14.22
N GLY A 996 -15.31 -3.66 15.02
CA GLY A 996 -14.44 -4.83 15.19
C GLY A 996 -13.36 -4.69 16.29
N GLN A 997 -13.15 -3.50 16.86
CA GLN A 997 -12.31 -3.31 18.04
C GLN A 997 -13.14 -3.34 19.33
N SER A 998 -12.60 -3.95 20.39
CA SER A 998 -13.29 -4.03 21.68
C SER A 998 -13.38 -2.67 22.38
N MET A 999 -14.55 -2.35 22.93
CA MET A 999 -14.77 -1.18 23.80
C MET A 999 -14.07 -1.30 25.17
N ASN A 1000 -13.59 -2.48 25.55
CA ASN A 1000 -12.62 -2.68 26.63
C ASN A 1000 -11.53 -3.67 26.16
N PRO A 1001 -10.49 -3.17 25.45
CA PRO A 1001 -9.50 -4.03 24.81
C PRO A 1001 -8.58 -4.65 25.85
N GLN A 1002 -8.41 -5.98 25.79
CA GLN A 1002 -7.46 -6.70 26.62
C GLN A 1002 -6.05 -6.59 26.03
N ILE A 1003 -5.04 -6.56 26.91
CA ILE A 1003 -3.64 -6.34 26.53
C ILE A 1003 -2.98 -7.71 26.48
N ALA A 1004 -2.69 -8.21 25.27
CA ALA A 1004 -2.14 -9.54 25.08
C ALA A 1004 -0.82 -9.71 25.85
N GLY A 1005 -0.74 -10.74 26.70
CA GLY A 1005 0.40 -10.99 27.59
C GLY A 1005 0.31 -10.36 28.99
N ALA A 1006 -0.73 -9.58 29.30
CA ALA A 1006 -0.89 -8.94 30.61
C ALA A 1006 -0.99 -9.92 31.79
N ASP A 1007 -1.52 -11.13 31.57
CA ASP A 1007 -1.79 -12.12 32.63
C ASP A 1007 -0.88 -13.36 32.56
N SER A 1008 0.14 -13.35 31.70
CA SER A 1008 1.07 -14.47 31.51
C SER A 1008 2.55 -14.07 31.63
N PRO A 1009 3.48 -15.00 31.94
CA PRO A 1009 4.89 -14.68 32.10
C PRO A 1009 5.53 -14.31 30.75
N ASN A 1010 6.06 -13.09 30.65
CA ASN A 1010 6.64 -12.55 29.41
C ASN A 1010 8.05 -12.01 29.64
N VAL A 1011 8.91 -12.16 28.63
CA VAL A 1011 10.05 -11.23 28.45
C VAL A 1011 9.57 -10.01 27.68
N THR A 1012 10.00 -8.84 28.12
CA THR A 1012 9.53 -7.52 27.69
C THR A 1012 10.74 -6.64 27.41
N TYR A 1013 10.89 -6.18 26.17
CA TYR A 1013 12.13 -5.53 25.70
C TYR A 1013 11.89 -4.38 24.73
N ARG A 1014 12.88 -3.48 24.63
CA ARG A 1014 12.93 -2.40 23.64
C ARG A 1014 14.38 -2.10 23.25
N THR A 1015 14.55 -1.47 22.09
CA THR A 1015 15.87 -1.08 21.57
C THR A 1015 15.94 0.41 21.25
N HIS A 1016 17.15 0.95 21.33
CA HIS A 1016 17.50 2.28 20.83
C HIS A 1016 18.01 2.13 19.39
N VAL A 1017 17.30 2.73 18.43
CA VAL A 1017 17.57 2.60 16.99
C VAL A 1017 18.11 3.92 16.43
N GLN A 1018 19.15 3.85 15.59
CA GLN A 1018 19.70 5.02 14.91
C GLN A 1018 18.61 5.85 14.19
N SER A 1019 18.64 7.16 14.37
CA SER A 1019 17.67 8.16 13.85
C SER A 1019 16.26 8.12 14.46
N TYR A 1020 15.87 7.07 15.19
CA TYR A 1020 14.54 7.02 15.84
C TYR A 1020 14.63 7.22 17.36
N GLY A 1021 15.65 6.65 18.01
CA GLY A 1021 15.80 6.64 19.46
C GLY A 1021 15.14 5.41 20.08
N TRP A 1022 14.58 5.54 21.28
CA TRP A 1022 13.89 4.44 21.95
C TRP A 1022 12.55 4.09 21.30
N GLN A 1023 12.42 2.84 20.87
CA GLN A 1023 11.15 2.27 20.43
C GLN A 1023 10.25 1.89 21.62
N GLY A 1024 8.97 1.70 21.35
CA GLY A 1024 8.03 1.11 22.30
C GLY A 1024 8.36 -0.34 22.66
N TRP A 1025 8.06 -0.74 23.89
CA TRP A 1025 8.24 -2.10 24.41
C TRP A 1025 7.55 -3.16 23.53
N LYS A 1026 8.13 -4.37 23.51
CA LYS A 1026 7.67 -5.57 22.80
C LYS A 1026 7.62 -6.75 23.77
N TYR A 1027 6.66 -7.66 23.59
CA TYR A 1027 6.58 -8.93 24.32
C TYR A 1027 7.15 -10.10 23.49
N ASN A 1028 7.68 -11.13 24.18
CA ASN A 1028 7.77 -12.55 23.77
C ASN A 1028 7.76 -12.84 22.24
N GLY A 1029 8.82 -12.43 21.53
CA GLY A 1029 9.07 -12.77 20.14
C GLY A 1029 8.54 -11.79 19.09
N ALA A 1030 7.97 -10.64 19.49
CA ALA A 1030 7.74 -9.53 18.57
C ALA A 1030 9.05 -8.76 18.31
N MET A 1031 9.37 -8.42 17.06
CA MET A 1031 10.62 -7.75 16.73
C MET A 1031 10.74 -6.38 17.42
N SER A 1032 11.90 -6.12 18.04
CA SER A 1032 12.37 -4.76 18.33
C SER A 1032 13.56 -4.44 17.42
N GLY A 1033 13.61 -3.22 16.90
CA GLY A 1033 14.57 -2.74 15.92
C GLY A 1033 13.95 -2.53 14.55
N THR A 1034 14.74 -2.84 13.51
CA THR A 1034 14.40 -2.81 12.09
C THR A 1034 14.98 -4.05 11.40
N SER A 1035 14.55 -4.33 10.17
CA SER A 1035 15.13 -5.39 9.32
C SER A 1035 15.32 -4.81 7.92
N GLY A 1036 16.55 -4.78 7.41
CA GLY A 1036 16.87 -4.31 6.06
C GLY A 1036 16.91 -2.78 5.89
N GLN A 1037 16.44 -1.99 6.85
CA GLN A 1037 16.41 -0.52 6.79
C GLN A 1037 17.76 0.17 7.04
N ALA A 1038 18.85 -0.61 7.13
CA ALA A 1038 20.21 -0.17 7.41
C ALA A 1038 20.44 0.63 8.72
N LYS A 1039 19.44 0.74 9.60
CA LYS A 1039 19.57 1.37 10.92
C LYS A 1039 20.22 0.38 11.90
N ARG A 1040 21.26 0.82 12.60
CA ARG A 1040 21.84 0.06 13.71
C ARG A 1040 20.95 0.12 14.96
N LEU A 1041 20.95 -0.96 15.73
CA LEU A 1041 20.72 -0.91 17.16
C LEU A 1041 21.92 -0.24 17.84
N GLU A 1042 21.68 0.61 18.84
CA GLU A 1042 22.72 1.28 19.63
C GLU A 1042 22.71 0.80 21.09
N GLY A 1043 21.52 0.43 21.60
CA GLY A 1043 21.30 -0.05 22.97
C GLY A 1043 20.00 -0.85 23.11
N ILE A 1044 19.84 -1.55 24.23
CA ILE A 1044 18.73 -2.45 24.52
C ILE A 1044 18.40 -2.49 26.02
N GLU A 1045 17.12 -2.63 26.34
CA GLU A 1045 16.60 -2.92 27.68
C GLU A 1045 15.71 -4.16 27.64
N ILE A 1046 15.84 -5.04 28.63
CA ILE A 1046 15.07 -6.29 28.74
C ILE A 1046 14.66 -6.52 30.19
N LYS A 1047 13.38 -6.76 30.44
CA LYS A 1047 12.83 -7.12 31.77
C LYS A 1047 11.86 -8.29 31.65
N LEU A 1048 11.56 -8.95 32.76
CA LEU A 1048 10.46 -9.90 32.84
C LEU A 1048 9.22 -9.20 33.41
N THR A 1049 8.04 -9.56 32.92
CA THR A 1049 6.75 -9.12 33.46
C THR A 1049 5.91 -10.35 33.78
N ASN A 1050 5.17 -10.30 34.89
CA ASN A 1050 4.37 -11.41 35.42
C ASN A 1050 5.18 -12.70 35.67
N ALA A 1051 6.43 -12.56 36.13
CA ALA A 1051 7.26 -13.69 36.53
C ALA A 1051 6.63 -14.38 37.76
N PRO A 1052 6.26 -15.68 37.69
CA PRO A 1052 5.60 -16.39 38.78
C PRO A 1052 6.60 -17.05 39.74
N TYR A 1053 7.91 -16.98 39.44
CA TYR A 1053 9.00 -17.54 40.22
C TYR A 1053 10.07 -16.47 40.51
N SER A 1054 10.91 -16.70 41.52
CA SER A 1054 11.93 -15.74 41.91
C SER A 1054 12.98 -15.51 40.82
N GLY A 1055 13.65 -14.34 40.85
CA GLY A 1055 14.73 -14.00 39.94
C GLY A 1055 14.33 -13.01 38.85
N GLY A 1056 14.90 -13.17 37.65
CA GLY A 1056 14.80 -12.16 36.60
C GLY A 1056 15.67 -12.50 35.38
N ILE A 1057 15.99 -11.48 34.57
CA ILE A 1057 16.77 -11.61 33.34
C ILE A 1057 18.00 -10.71 33.35
N CYS A 1058 19.10 -11.21 32.78
CA CYS A 1058 20.38 -10.53 32.65
C CYS A 1058 20.95 -10.65 31.23
N TYR A 1059 21.74 -9.67 30.80
CA TYR A 1059 22.26 -9.56 29.43
C TYR A 1059 23.50 -8.67 29.30
N THR A 1060 24.31 -8.97 28.28
CA THR A 1060 25.50 -8.19 27.87
C THR A 1060 25.51 -8.06 26.35
N THR A 1061 26.08 -6.97 25.82
CA THR A 1061 26.16 -6.69 24.38
C THR A 1061 27.59 -6.45 23.93
N HIS A 1062 27.89 -6.87 22.69
CA HIS A 1062 29.10 -6.49 21.97
C HIS A 1062 28.84 -5.15 21.27
N VAL A 1063 29.65 -4.14 21.57
CA VAL A 1063 29.50 -2.76 21.08
C VAL A 1063 30.73 -2.37 20.26
N GLN A 1064 30.51 -1.73 19.12
CA GLN A 1064 31.58 -1.20 18.27
C GLN A 1064 32.60 -0.37 19.07
N SER A 1065 33.88 -0.68 18.87
CA SER A 1065 35.04 -0.08 19.57
C SER A 1065 35.20 -0.44 21.06
N TYR A 1066 34.23 -1.11 21.70
CA TYR A 1066 34.33 -1.50 23.12
C TYR A 1066 34.39 -3.02 23.33
N GLY A 1067 33.93 -3.81 22.36
CA GLY A 1067 33.80 -5.26 22.51
C GLY A 1067 32.60 -5.64 23.39
N TRP A 1068 32.65 -6.81 24.02
CA TRP A 1068 31.66 -7.21 25.02
C TRP A 1068 31.74 -6.33 26.27
N GLN A 1069 30.63 -5.67 26.65
CA GLN A 1069 30.60 -4.78 27.81
C GLN A 1069 30.84 -5.50 29.15
N GLU A 1070 30.49 -6.79 29.24
CA GLU A 1070 30.69 -7.66 30.40
C GLU A 1070 31.07 -9.07 29.90
N PRO A 1071 31.89 -9.87 30.61
CA PRO A 1071 32.36 -11.17 30.13
C PRO A 1071 31.24 -12.17 29.82
N THR A 1072 31.27 -12.78 28.63
CA THR A 1072 30.23 -13.71 28.13
C THR A 1072 30.15 -15.05 28.87
N ASN A 1073 31.13 -15.36 29.72
CA ASN A 1073 31.13 -16.53 30.61
C ASN A 1073 30.67 -16.22 32.05
N ASN A 1074 30.37 -14.96 32.36
CA ASN A 1074 29.97 -14.54 33.72
C ASN A 1074 28.63 -13.76 33.75
N PRO A 1075 27.48 -14.46 33.69
CA PRO A 1075 26.15 -13.83 33.81
C PRO A 1075 25.91 -13.07 35.12
N SER A 1076 26.74 -13.25 36.14
CA SER A 1076 26.60 -12.48 37.39
C SER A 1076 26.87 -10.98 37.18
N ALA A 1077 27.84 -10.64 36.32
CA ALA A 1077 28.24 -9.26 36.01
C ALA A 1077 27.29 -8.52 35.04
N TRP A 1078 26.41 -9.24 34.34
CA TRP A 1078 25.58 -8.69 33.26
C TRP A 1078 24.55 -7.67 33.73
N ARG A 1079 24.13 -6.78 32.83
CA ARG A 1079 23.06 -5.80 33.04
C ARG A 1079 21.73 -6.54 33.27
N ARG A 1080 20.84 -6.00 34.11
CA ARG A 1080 19.66 -6.72 34.62
C ARG A 1080 18.37 -5.93 34.48
N ASN A 1081 17.25 -6.65 34.30
CA ASN A 1081 15.88 -6.19 34.54
C ASN A 1081 15.59 -4.73 34.14
N GLY A 1082 15.76 -4.38 32.87
CA GLY A 1082 15.46 -3.05 32.33
C GLY A 1082 16.62 -2.06 32.37
N THR A 1083 17.77 -2.40 32.93
CA THR A 1083 19.00 -1.59 32.83
C THR A 1083 19.52 -1.58 31.39
N MET A 1084 19.78 -0.42 30.80
CA MET A 1084 20.34 -0.35 29.44
C MET A 1084 21.67 -1.14 29.33
N SER A 1085 21.78 -1.96 28.28
CA SER A 1085 23.06 -2.42 27.71
C SER A 1085 23.27 -1.77 26.34
N GLY A 1086 24.51 -1.55 25.95
CA GLY A 1086 24.87 -0.74 24.77
C GLY A 1086 25.09 0.73 25.11
N THR A 1087 24.63 1.60 24.22
CA THR A 1087 24.77 3.07 24.27
C THR A 1087 23.49 3.77 23.80
N SER A 1088 23.35 5.05 24.11
CA SER A 1088 22.37 5.95 23.48
C SER A 1088 23.07 7.28 23.19
N GLY A 1089 22.77 7.92 22.06
CA GLY A 1089 23.37 9.19 21.62
C GLY A 1089 24.83 9.12 21.14
N GLN A 1090 25.58 8.06 21.47
CA GLN A 1090 27.01 7.93 21.14
C GLN A 1090 27.31 7.39 19.73
N ALA A 1091 26.28 7.14 18.91
CA ALA A 1091 26.38 6.64 17.54
C ALA A 1091 27.12 5.28 17.35
N LYS A 1092 27.39 4.53 18.41
CA LYS A 1092 27.96 3.17 18.36
C LYS A 1092 26.89 2.13 18.06
N ARG A 1093 27.20 1.14 17.22
CA ARG A 1093 26.32 -0.02 16.97
C ARG A 1093 26.52 -1.13 18.00
N LEU A 1094 25.45 -1.87 18.27
CA LEU A 1094 25.52 -3.24 18.77
C LEU A 1094 25.94 -4.17 17.62
N GLU A 1095 26.65 -5.26 17.94
CA GLU A 1095 27.10 -6.27 16.98
C GLU A 1095 26.71 -7.70 17.40
N ALA A 1096 26.62 -7.97 18.71
CA ALA A 1096 26.16 -9.24 19.29
C ALA A 1096 25.54 -9.05 20.69
N ILE A 1097 24.85 -10.08 21.20
CA ILE A 1097 24.19 -10.08 22.52
C ILE A 1097 24.22 -11.48 23.17
N CYS A 1098 24.29 -11.53 24.50
CA CYS A 1098 24.01 -12.71 25.33
C CYS A 1098 22.90 -12.36 26.33
N ILE A 1099 21.98 -13.29 26.61
CA ILE A 1099 20.80 -13.10 27.48
C ILE A 1099 20.53 -14.37 28.29
N ALA A 1100 20.44 -14.28 29.61
CA ALA A 1100 20.19 -15.42 30.48
C ALA A 1100 19.17 -15.11 31.58
N LEU A 1101 18.42 -16.14 31.98
CA LEU A 1101 17.53 -16.09 33.15
C LEU A 1101 18.32 -16.32 34.44
N THR A 1102 17.77 -15.88 35.56
CA THR A 1102 18.39 -15.93 36.89
C THR A 1102 17.36 -16.29 37.96
N GLY A 1103 17.80 -16.73 39.15
CA GLY A 1103 16.92 -17.19 40.23
C GLY A 1103 16.18 -18.49 39.87
N ASP A 1104 14.93 -18.63 40.30
CA ASP A 1104 14.08 -19.78 39.95
C ASP A 1104 13.53 -19.70 38.52
N MET A 1105 13.42 -18.50 37.92
CA MET A 1105 12.98 -18.36 36.52
C MET A 1105 13.84 -19.20 35.56
N GLN A 1106 15.14 -19.37 35.82
CA GLN A 1106 16.01 -20.23 35.00
C GLN A 1106 15.76 -21.74 35.18
N ARG A 1107 15.05 -22.15 36.25
CA ARG A 1107 14.69 -23.55 36.54
C ARG A 1107 13.40 -23.93 35.82
N HIS A 1108 12.44 -23.00 35.72
CA HIS A 1108 11.13 -23.24 35.13
C HIS A 1108 10.98 -22.78 33.67
N TYR A 1109 11.86 -21.89 33.21
CA TYR A 1109 11.85 -21.37 31.83
C TYR A 1109 13.23 -21.46 31.17
N ASP A 1110 13.21 -21.39 29.85
CA ASP A 1110 14.33 -21.08 28.98
C ASP A 1110 14.07 -19.76 28.25
N VAL A 1111 15.14 -19.02 27.91
CA VAL A 1111 15.07 -17.85 27.04
C VAL A 1111 15.78 -18.13 25.72
N TYR A 1112 15.04 -17.94 24.63
CA TYR A 1112 15.54 -18.02 23.27
C TYR A 1112 15.59 -16.63 22.64
N TYR A 1113 16.62 -16.34 21.85
CA TYR A 1113 16.74 -15.05 21.15
C TYR A 1113 17.52 -15.18 19.84
N ARG A 1114 17.14 -14.37 18.85
CA ARG A 1114 17.87 -14.21 17.59
C ARG A 1114 17.94 -12.74 17.20
N VAL A 1115 18.87 -12.42 16.32
CA VAL A 1115 19.14 -11.05 15.87
C VAL A 1115 19.25 -10.96 14.35
N HIS A 1116 18.85 -9.83 13.79
CA HIS A 1116 19.09 -9.47 12.40
C HIS A 1116 20.42 -8.73 12.30
N ALA A 1117 21.42 -9.35 11.66
CA ALA A 1117 22.75 -8.79 11.49
C ALA A 1117 22.99 -8.32 10.04
N GLN A 1118 23.61 -7.15 9.87
CA GLN A 1118 23.95 -6.59 8.56
C GLN A 1118 24.74 -7.60 7.71
N SER A 1119 24.37 -7.71 6.43
CA SER A 1119 24.91 -8.68 5.45
C SER A 1119 24.62 -10.17 5.74
N PHE A 1120 24.05 -10.53 6.89
CA PHE A 1120 23.74 -11.92 7.25
C PHE A 1120 22.23 -12.20 7.39
N GLY A 1121 21.41 -11.17 7.58
CA GLY A 1121 19.96 -11.33 7.81
C GLY A 1121 19.67 -11.84 9.23
N TRP A 1122 18.55 -12.54 9.40
CA TRP A 1122 18.22 -13.20 10.66
C TRP A 1122 19.10 -14.43 10.91
N LEU A 1123 19.88 -14.37 11.99
CA LEU A 1123 20.64 -15.51 12.48
C LEU A 1123 19.75 -16.51 13.24
N GLY A 1124 20.30 -17.68 13.55
CA GLY A 1124 19.60 -18.71 14.34
C GLY A 1124 19.27 -18.29 15.77
N TRP A 1125 18.38 -19.03 16.43
CA TRP A 1125 18.01 -18.83 17.82
C TRP A 1125 19.10 -19.33 18.77
N ALA A 1126 19.76 -18.41 19.48
CA ALA A 1126 20.55 -18.72 20.66
C ALA A 1126 19.65 -19.03 21.88
N LYS A 1127 20.23 -19.65 22.90
CA LYS A 1127 19.55 -20.08 24.13
C LYS A 1127 20.38 -19.75 25.37
N ASN A 1128 19.75 -19.28 26.44
CA ASN A 1128 20.30 -19.21 27.81
C ASN A 1128 21.79 -18.79 27.91
N GLY A 1129 22.12 -17.58 27.48
CA GLY A 1129 23.47 -17.01 27.60
C GLY A 1129 24.41 -17.31 26.43
N ALA A 1130 24.11 -18.28 25.56
CA ALA A 1130 24.87 -18.48 24.32
C ALA A 1130 24.79 -17.22 23.43
N PRO A 1131 25.87 -16.82 22.73
CA PRO A 1131 25.85 -15.58 21.97
C PRO A 1131 24.91 -15.64 20.76
N ALA A 1132 24.38 -14.47 20.39
CA ALA A 1132 23.68 -14.21 19.13
C ALA A 1132 24.26 -12.97 18.44
N GLY A 1133 24.44 -13.00 17.12
CA GLY A 1133 24.99 -11.87 16.35
C GLY A 1133 26.36 -12.14 15.73
N THR A 1134 27.18 -11.10 15.62
CA THR A 1134 28.52 -11.20 15.02
C THR A 1134 29.58 -10.51 15.88
N ALA A 1135 30.77 -11.10 15.99
CA ALA A 1135 31.96 -10.43 16.52
C ALA A 1135 33.08 -10.39 15.48
N GLY A 1136 33.90 -9.34 15.50
CA GLY A 1136 35.03 -9.13 14.59
C GLY A 1136 34.65 -8.72 13.15
N TYR A 1137 33.49 -9.13 12.62
CA TYR A 1137 33.02 -8.78 11.27
C TYR A 1137 32.53 -7.33 11.08
N ALA A 1138 32.57 -6.50 12.13
CA ALA A 1138 32.14 -5.09 12.12
C ALA A 1138 30.69 -4.84 11.64
N LYS A 1139 29.80 -5.84 11.71
CA LYS A 1139 28.39 -5.75 11.28
C LYS A 1139 27.52 -5.24 12.42
N ARG A 1140 26.61 -4.31 12.12
CA ARG A 1140 25.56 -3.88 13.07
C ARG A 1140 24.52 -4.99 13.24
N LEU A 1141 23.95 -5.07 14.44
CA LEU A 1141 22.58 -5.55 14.61
C LEU A 1141 21.61 -4.47 14.12
N GLU A 1142 20.52 -4.88 13.49
CA GLU A 1142 19.43 -4.00 13.07
C GLU A 1142 18.15 -4.27 13.88
N GLY A 1143 17.95 -5.51 14.33
CA GLY A 1143 16.78 -5.93 15.12
C GLY A 1143 17.00 -7.22 15.91
N ILE A 1144 16.08 -7.51 16.83
CA ILE A 1144 16.12 -8.62 17.79
C ILE A 1144 14.72 -9.16 18.10
N GLU A 1145 14.64 -10.47 18.31
CA GLU A 1145 13.48 -11.16 18.89
C GLU A 1145 13.93 -11.97 20.11
N ILE A 1146 13.16 -11.94 21.20
CA ILE A 1146 13.45 -12.65 22.45
C ILE A 1146 12.16 -13.33 22.93
N ARG A 1147 12.18 -14.62 23.22
CA ARG A 1147 11.01 -15.41 23.66
C ARG A 1147 11.32 -16.21 24.92
N LEU A 1148 10.47 -16.07 25.92
CA LEU A 1148 10.44 -16.90 27.12
C LEU A 1148 9.57 -18.14 26.85
N VAL A 1149 10.07 -19.34 27.13
CA VAL A 1149 9.34 -20.61 26.95
C VAL A 1149 9.53 -21.54 28.16
N PRO A 1150 8.58 -22.43 28.50
CA PRO A 1150 8.76 -23.39 29.59
C PRO A 1150 10.03 -24.25 29.43
N LYS A 1151 10.61 -24.71 30.55
CA LYS A 1151 11.89 -25.41 30.56
C LYS A 1151 11.91 -26.62 29.61
N GLY A 1152 12.95 -26.73 28.81
CA GLY A 1152 13.15 -27.84 27.88
C GLY A 1152 12.35 -27.75 26.57
N GLN A 1153 11.46 -26.76 26.42
CA GLN A 1153 10.74 -26.56 25.16
C GLN A 1153 11.66 -26.18 23.99
N ALA A 1154 11.21 -26.48 22.78
CA ALA A 1154 11.95 -26.26 21.54
C ALA A 1154 12.17 -24.77 21.24
N ALA A 1155 13.18 -24.49 20.42
CA ALA A 1155 13.41 -23.16 19.87
C ALA A 1155 12.27 -22.77 18.91
N PRO A 1156 11.95 -21.47 18.74
CA PRO A 1156 10.93 -21.02 17.76
C PRO A 1156 11.29 -21.22 16.28
N GLY A 1157 12.43 -21.83 15.98
CA GLY A 1157 12.98 -22.06 14.65
C GLY A 1157 14.41 -22.57 14.74
N SER A 1158 15.15 -22.58 13.62
CA SER A 1158 16.54 -23.06 13.59
C SER A 1158 17.44 -22.37 14.61
N THR A 1159 18.22 -23.17 15.35
CA THR A 1159 19.29 -22.73 16.27
C THR A 1159 20.67 -22.66 15.59
N ALA A 1160 20.78 -23.15 14.34
CA ALA A 1160 22.04 -23.18 13.61
C ALA A 1160 22.54 -21.77 13.29
N ARG A 1161 23.85 -21.51 13.46
CA ARG A 1161 24.50 -20.23 13.19
C ARG A 1161 23.82 -19.04 13.89
N SER A 1162 23.50 -19.16 15.19
CA SER A 1162 23.01 -18.03 16.00
C SER A 1162 24.05 -16.90 16.14
N TYR A 1163 25.32 -17.28 16.13
CA TYR A 1163 26.47 -16.40 16.28
C TYR A 1163 27.57 -16.75 15.27
N ILE A 1164 28.28 -15.73 14.79
CA ILE A 1164 29.39 -15.87 13.86
C ILE A 1164 30.56 -14.98 14.34
N SER A 1165 31.70 -15.61 14.65
CA SER A 1165 32.91 -14.93 15.14
C SER A 1165 33.98 -14.92 14.04
N ALA A 1166 34.70 -13.81 13.89
CA ALA A 1166 35.94 -13.74 13.11
C ALA A 1166 37.19 -14.05 13.96
N TYR A 1167 36.98 -14.37 15.25
CA TYR A 1167 37.97 -14.80 16.24
C TYR A 1167 37.63 -16.21 16.73
#